data_AF-A0A1Q7V6K8-F1
#
_entry.id   AF-A0A1Q7V6K8-F1
#
_cell.length_a   1.000
_cell.length_b   1.000
_cell.length_c   1.000
_cell.angle_alpha   90.00
_cell.angle_beta   90.00
_cell.angle_gamma   90.00
#
_symmetry.space_group_name_H-M   'P 1'
#
loop_
_entity.id
_entity.type
_entity.pdbx_description
1 polymer ?
#
loop_
_entity_poly.entity_id
_entity_poly.type
_entity_poly.pdbx_seq_one_letter_code
_entity_poly.pdbx_strand_id
1 'polypeptide(L)'
;MIFGPGSDASLQLLASLKPAVGDGLYGALKTIGFASPPALQSIDALRVKASVFGHNAPLKPIVSSQGVVLGTFEWPLNSGIVEVVVADGTQARITITREGTATSQNVDLNTVTGTSSIVVGSDHVDVSVLSAGEFGFDGGTFACKELQTTLSVRSYAASVDPPFFSEALVVDQPVAAASGARAAQAERRAISTRVREELPLPLSAAQQKILTLDAEYDQILPGSQIILRRPAKSPAVSVHQVAAVDTVSVAGYGLTGRVTRLTLSDAWLDASDLALSDIRDTSVYAATDPLDLADESIDPAEEPVAGDRIDLDRLYDGLQSGRWLIVHGERLDIPGATGVTGTELVMLADVELALDATLPGDLLHTRLLLAHPLAYVYKRNTVVIYGNVAHATHGETRHEVLGSGDGSIPGQRFTLAQSPLTFTSASNPAGVDSTLNVRVNEVLWHETESMAALRRTDRKFMTSTDDKDKTTIIFGNGEHGARLPTGQENVRALYRTGIGKPGNVGALRISLLATKPLGVKSVVNPLAATGGADRESRDSGRRNAPLGVRALDRLVSVEDYADFARTFAGIGKAAARRLSDGRQQVVHVTVAGVDDIPIAPTSDLFHNLRQALRLFGDPFEPVRLAIRELVELLISARVRLRPDYAWEYVEPHIRRALLDGLGFDRREIGQAVELSEV
;
A
#
# COMPACT_ATOMS: atom_id res chain seq x y z
N MET A 1 -20.24 -7.78 -21.27
CA MET A 1 -21.00 -6.91 -22.20
C MET A 1 -20.34 -5.54 -22.11
N ILE A 2 -19.94 -4.94 -23.23
CA ILE A 2 -19.17 -3.67 -23.25
C ILE A 2 -19.91 -2.51 -22.54
N PHE A 3 -21.23 -2.59 -22.36
CA PHE A 3 -22.03 -1.60 -21.61
C PHE A 3 -22.66 -2.17 -20.33
N GLY A 4 -21.99 -3.12 -19.68
CA GLY A 4 -22.44 -3.68 -18.41
C GLY A 4 -22.39 -2.67 -17.26
N PRO A 5 -23.12 -2.91 -16.15
CA PRO A 5 -22.98 -2.15 -14.92
C PRO A 5 -21.51 -2.15 -14.47
N GLY A 6 -20.96 -0.96 -14.18
CA GLY A 6 -19.55 -0.80 -13.80
C GLY A 6 -18.56 -0.70 -14.97
N SER A 7 -18.98 -0.92 -16.23
CA SER A 7 -18.07 -0.75 -17.37
C SER A 7 -17.70 0.72 -17.62
N ASP A 8 -16.41 0.95 -17.81
CA ASP A 8 -15.84 2.26 -18.11
C ASP A 8 -16.19 2.78 -19.52
N ALA A 9 -16.66 1.90 -20.41
CA ALA A 9 -16.99 2.27 -21.79
C ALA A 9 -18.05 3.38 -21.90
N SER A 10 -18.99 3.43 -20.95
CA SER A 10 -20.03 4.47 -20.88
C SER A 10 -19.45 5.85 -20.54
N LEU A 11 -18.45 5.90 -19.66
CA LEU A 11 -17.75 7.13 -19.29
C LEU A 11 -16.83 7.60 -20.40
N GLN A 12 -16.13 6.68 -21.06
CA GLN A 12 -15.33 6.99 -22.25
C GLN A 12 -16.20 7.54 -23.37
N LEU A 13 -17.37 6.95 -23.60
CA LEU A 13 -18.34 7.46 -24.56
C LEU A 13 -18.80 8.87 -24.19
N LEU A 14 -19.14 9.11 -22.92
CA LEU A 14 -19.54 10.43 -22.43
C LEU A 14 -18.43 11.47 -22.61
N ALA A 15 -17.19 11.13 -22.26
CA ALA A 15 -16.01 11.99 -22.45
C ALA A 15 -15.78 12.30 -23.94
N SER A 16 -15.98 11.32 -24.83
CA SER A 16 -15.85 11.50 -26.28
C SER A 16 -16.95 12.37 -26.88
N LEU A 17 -18.20 12.21 -26.43
CA LEU A 17 -19.35 12.97 -26.93
C LEU A 17 -19.42 14.38 -26.34
N LYS A 18 -18.86 14.59 -25.13
CA LYS A 18 -18.80 15.89 -24.44
C LYS A 18 -17.37 16.16 -23.95
N PRO A 19 -16.48 16.65 -24.83
CA PRO A 19 -15.08 16.93 -24.47
C PRO A 19 -14.92 17.85 -23.26
N ALA A 20 -15.84 18.81 -23.06
CA ALA A 20 -15.85 19.72 -21.91
C ALA A 20 -15.99 19.01 -20.54
N VAL A 21 -16.51 17.78 -20.52
CA VAL A 21 -16.62 16.96 -19.31
C VAL A 21 -15.45 15.98 -19.20
N GLY A 22 -14.81 15.63 -20.32
CA GLY A 22 -13.75 14.60 -20.38
C GLY A 22 -12.55 14.90 -19.48
N ASP A 23 -12.05 16.13 -19.51
CA ASP A 23 -10.83 16.52 -18.77
C ASP A 23 -11.00 16.47 -17.23
N GLY A 24 -12.24 16.51 -16.74
CA GLY A 24 -12.56 16.53 -15.31
C GLY A 24 -13.26 15.27 -14.79
N LEU A 25 -13.78 14.40 -15.67
CA LEU A 25 -14.67 13.31 -15.27
C LEU A 25 -13.99 12.31 -14.33
N TYR A 26 -12.83 11.77 -14.72
CA TYR A 26 -12.06 10.86 -13.87
C TYR A 26 -11.48 11.56 -12.64
N GLY A 27 -11.15 12.86 -12.73
CA GLY A 27 -10.72 13.65 -11.58
C GLY A 27 -11.82 13.80 -10.53
N ALA A 28 -13.06 14.02 -10.97
CA ALA A 28 -14.23 14.08 -10.10
C ALA A 28 -14.57 12.71 -9.51
N LEU A 29 -14.51 11.63 -10.30
CA LEU A 29 -14.76 10.27 -9.80
C LEU A 29 -13.76 9.84 -8.72
N LYS A 30 -12.48 10.27 -8.82
CA LYS A 30 -11.45 10.02 -7.80
C LYS A 30 -11.77 10.61 -6.43
N THR A 31 -12.58 11.66 -6.36
CA THR A 31 -12.87 12.38 -5.12
C THR A 31 -14.17 11.92 -4.45
N ILE A 32 -14.95 11.05 -5.10
CA ILE A 32 -16.18 10.54 -4.52
C ILE A 32 -15.87 9.28 -3.71
N GLY A 33 -15.84 9.43 -2.38
CA GLY A 33 -15.76 8.31 -1.45
C GLY A 33 -17.12 7.61 -1.38
N PHE A 34 -17.17 6.35 -1.82
CA PHE A 34 -18.40 5.54 -1.83
C PHE A 34 -18.42 4.44 -0.76
N ALA A 35 -17.29 4.17 -0.09
CA ALA A 35 -17.21 3.17 0.98
C ALA A 35 -17.66 3.75 2.33
N SER A 36 -18.15 2.85 3.21
CA SER A 36 -18.44 3.21 4.60
C SER A 36 -17.15 3.67 5.30
N PRO A 37 -17.19 4.71 6.15
CA PRO A 37 -16.02 5.14 6.88
C PRO A 37 -15.52 4.02 7.80
N PRO A 38 -14.20 3.88 8.00
CA PRO A 38 -13.64 2.88 8.90
C PRO A 38 -14.18 3.04 10.33
N ALA A 39 -14.32 1.91 11.04
CA ALA A 39 -14.77 1.90 12.43
C ALA A 39 -13.85 2.72 13.35
N LEU A 40 -12.56 2.73 13.03
CA LEU A 40 -11.57 3.61 13.64
C LEU A 40 -11.51 4.91 12.83
N GLN A 41 -11.94 6.01 13.43
CA GLN A 41 -12.01 7.32 12.77
C GLN A 41 -10.77 8.17 13.00
N SER A 42 -10.14 8.02 14.17
CA SER A 42 -8.91 8.72 14.54
C SER A 42 -8.13 7.92 15.59
N ILE A 43 -6.82 8.13 15.60
CA ILE A 43 -5.96 7.78 16.72
C ILE A 43 -5.28 9.08 17.16
N ASP A 44 -5.37 9.40 18.44
CA ASP A 44 -4.65 10.52 19.00
C ASP A 44 -3.53 10.04 19.93
N ALA A 45 -2.34 10.59 19.77
CA ALA A 45 -1.25 10.42 20.73
C ALA A 45 -1.35 11.51 21.81
N LEU A 46 -1.44 11.12 23.08
CA LEU A 46 -1.35 12.06 24.20
C LEU A 46 0.13 12.27 24.55
N ARG A 47 0.69 13.38 24.07
CA ARG A 47 2.14 13.66 24.14
C ARG A 47 2.62 14.10 25.52
N VAL A 48 1.72 14.47 26.41
CA VAL A 48 2.03 14.94 27.77
C VAL A 48 1.50 13.95 28.78
N LYS A 49 2.35 13.57 29.74
CA LYS A 49 1.96 12.91 30.99
C LYS A 49 2.30 13.84 32.16
N ALA A 50 1.29 14.24 32.92
CA ALA A 50 1.40 15.14 34.06
C ALA A 50 0.81 14.51 35.33
N SER A 51 1.11 15.12 36.47
CA SER A 51 0.52 14.79 37.76
C SER A 51 -0.30 15.97 38.29
N VAL A 52 -1.17 15.71 39.26
CA VAL A 52 -1.91 16.78 39.94
C VAL A 52 -0.97 17.62 40.81
N PHE A 53 -1.27 18.90 40.96
CA PHE A 53 -0.54 19.77 41.88
C PHE A 53 -0.59 19.20 43.30
N GLY A 54 0.57 19.11 43.96
CA GLY A 54 0.67 18.55 45.30
C GLY A 54 0.82 17.02 45.35
N HIS A 55 0.91 16.31 44.22
CA HIS A 55 1.06 14.85 44.26
C HIS A 55 2.24 14.38 45.13
N ASN A 56 3.32 15.16 45.18
CA ASN A 56 4.54 14.92 45.94
C ASN A 56 4.63 15.74 47.26
N ALA A 57 3.56 16.45 47.64
CA ALA A 57 3.57 17.24 48.85
C ALA A 57 3.73 16.33 50.08
N PRO A 58 4.63 16.64 51.03
CA PRO A 58 4.74 15.87 52.27
C PRO A 58 3.44 15.96 53.07
N LEU A 59 3.24 15.04 54.03
CA LEU A 59 2.14 15.15 54.98
C LEU A 59 2.24 16.48 55.74
N LYS A 60 1.08 17.08 56.03
CA LYS A 60 0.99 18.33 56.78
C LYS A 60 1.40 18.09 58.24
N PRO A 61 2.41 18.81 58.77
CA PRO A 61 2.80 18.68 60.16
C PRO A 61 1.78 19.35 61.08
N ILE A 62 1.37 18.65 62.15
CA ILE A 62 0.62 19.20 63.28
C ILE A 62 1.65 19.78 64.24
N VAL A 63 1.55 21.07 64.57
CA VAL A 63 2.55 21.77 65.38
C VAL A 63 1.88 22.29 66.65
N SER A 64 2.51 22.07 67.80
CA SER A 64 2.07 22.61 69.08
C SER A 64 2.20 24.14 69.13
N SER A 65 1.56 24.78 70.11
CA SER A 65 1.72 26.22 70.37
C SER A 65 3.16 26.66 70.66
N GLN A 66 4.05 25.71 70.96
CA GLN A 66 5.48 25.93 71.19
C GLN A 66 6.36 25.58 69.98
N GLY A 67 5.76 25.27 68.81
CA GLY A 67 6.50 25.00 67.57
C GLY A 67 6.99 23.56 67.41
N VAL A 68 6.57 22.63 68.28
CA VAL A 68 6.99 21.21 68.23
C VAL A 68 6.02 20.40 67.38
N VAL A 69 6.52 19.59 66.45
CA VAL A 69 5.68 18.71 65.62
C VAL A 69 5.11 17.57 66.49
N LEU A 70 3.78 17.53 66.61
CA LEU A 70 3.02 16.55 67.40
C LEU A 70 2.57 15.34 66.58
N GLY A 71 2.45 15.50 65.26
CA GLY A 71 1.99 14.45 64.35
C GLY A 71 1.93 14.93 62.91
N THR A 72 1.39 14.12 62.02
CA THR A 72 1.19 14.47 60.61
C THR A 72 -0.19 14.02 60.13
N PHE A 73 -0.77 14.75 59.18
CA PHE A 73 -2.04 14.42 58.54
C PHE A 73 -2.04 14.81 57.06
N GLU A 74 -3.07 14.37 56.34
CA GLU A 74 -3.22 14.68 54.90
C GLU A 74 -3.72 16.11 54.66
N TRP A 75 -3.33 16.69 53.53
CA TRP A 75 -3.79 18.03 53.17
C TRP A 75 -5.25 18.01 52.69
N PRO A 76 -6.14 18.88 53.19
CA PRO A 76 -7.49 18.99 52.66
C PRO A 76 -7.48 19.63 51.26
N LEU A 77 -8.30 19.15 50.33
CA LEU A 77 -8.46 19.76 48.99
C LEU A 77 -9.19 21.10 49.08
N ASN A 78 -10.17 21.19 49.97
CA ASN A 78 -10.85 22.40 50.37
C ASN A 78 -11.00 22.38 51.90
N SER A 79 -10.83 23.52 52.56
CA SER A 79 -10.89 23.59 54.01
C SER A 79 -11.70 24.76 54.54
N GLY A 80 -12.33 24.53 55.69
CA GLY A 80 -12.93 25.55 56.53
C GLY A 80 -12.15 25.69 57.82
N ILE A 81 -12.22 26.86 58.43
CA ILE A 81 -11.63 27.10 59.74
C ILE A 81 -12.74 27.07 60.77
N VAL A 82 -12.63 26.18 61.75
CA VAL A 82 -13.48 26.23 62.94
C VAL A 82 -12.66 26.82 64.07
N GLU A 83 -13.13 27.95 64.57
CA GLU A 83 -12.54 28.63 65.69
C GLU A 83 -13.50 28.58 66.88
N VAL A 84 -13.03 28.07 68.01
CA VAL A 84 -13.77 28.11 69.26
C VAL A 84 -13.02 28.96 70.27
N VAL A 85 -13.72 29.98 70.78
CA VAL A 85 -13.23 30.86 71.83
C VAL A 85 -14.06 30.62 73.08
N VAL A 86 -13.46 30.05 74.12
CA VAL A 86 -14.09 29.89 75.43
C VAL A 86 -13.76 31.09 76.29
N ALA A 87 -14.80 31.82 76.72
CA ALA A 87 -14.71 32.95 77.62
C ALA A 87 -15.24 32.55 79.01
N ASP A 88 -14.44 32.83 80.04
CA ASP A 88 -14.79 32.66 81.47
C ASP A 88 -15.28 31.25 81.86
N GLY A 89 -14.89 30.22 81.09
CA GLY A 89 -15.22 28.81 81.36
C GLY A 89 -16.71 28.44 81.24
N THR A 90 -17.58 29.38 80.86
CA THR A 90 -19.04 29.17 80.86
C THR A 90 -19.68 29.49 79.51
N GLN A 91 -19.04 30.29 78.65
CA GLN A 91 -19.52 30.57 77.30
C GLN A 91 -18.46 30.20 76.27
N ALA A 92 -18.89 29.53 75.20
CA ALA A 92 -18.07 29.30 74.02
C ALA A 92 -18.67 30.05 72.81
N ARG A 93 -17.83 30.77 72.07
CA ARG A 93 -18.17 31.28 70.73
C ARG A 93 -17.55 30.37 69.71
N ILE A 94 -18.38 29.69 68.93
CA ILE A 94 -17.98 28.85 67.81
C ILE A 94 -18.11 29.68 66.55
N THR A 95 -17.05 29.76 65.75
CA THR A 95 -17.02 30.48 64.47
C THR A 95 -16.54 29.54 63.39
N ILE A 96 -17.36 29.32 62.37
CA ILE A 96 -16.98 28.56 61.18
C ILE A 96 -16.72 29.56 60.06
N THR A 97 -15.52 29.53 59.51
CA THR A 97 -15.13 30.33 58.36
C THR A 97 -14.99 29.44 57.13
N ARG A 98 -15.75 29.73 56.07
CA ARG A 98 -15.67 29.06 54.77
C ARG A 98 -15.56 30.09 53.67
N GLU A 99 -14.62 29.89 52.74
CA GLU A 99 -14.46 30.76 51.56
C GLU A 99 -14.45 32.27 51.91
N GLY A 100 -13.86 32.63 53.06
CA GLY A 100 -13.79 34.01 53.56
C GLY A 100 -15.03 34.52 54.32
N THR A 101 -16.11 33.74 54.40
CA THR A 101 -17.32 34.08 55.17
C THR A 101 -17.31 33.38 56.52
N ALA A 102 -17.39 34.16 57.61
CA ALA A 102 -17.44 33.65 58.98
C ALA A 102 -18.87 33.65 59.53
N THR A 103 -19.32 32.50 60.04
CA THR A 103 -20.60 32.35 60.74
C THR A 103 -20.31 31.98 62.19
N SER A 104 -20.86 32.72 63.15
CA SER A 104 -20.61 32.51 64.57
C SER A 104 -21.87 32.20 65.37
N GLN A 105 -21.76 31.32 66.34
CA GLN A 105 -22.80 30.98 67.31
C GLN A 105 -22.23 30.98 68.72
N ASN A 106 -22.90 31.65 69.66
CA ASN A 106 -22.55 31.55 71.09
C ASN A 106 -23.30 30.37 71.72
N VAL A 107 -22.62 29.65 72.59
CA VAL A 107 -23.07 28.43 73.26
C VAL A 107 -22.81 28.59 74.76
N ASP A 108 -23.86 28.40 75.57
CA ASP A 108 -23.73 28.30 77.03
C ASP A 108 -23.32 26.88 77.39
N LEU A 109 -22.08 26.72 77.86
CA LEU A 109 -21.49 25.41 78.14
C LEU A 109 -22.18 24.72 79.33
N ASN A 110 -22.88 25.45 80.21
CA ASN A 110 -23.63 24.85 81.32
C ASN A 110 -24.88 24.08 80.85
N THR A 111 -25.33 24.34 79.63
CA THR A 111 -26.52 23.70 79.05
C THR A 111 -26.20 22.45 78.24
N VAL A 112 -24.91 22.14 78.04
CA VAL A 112 -24.44 20.98 77.28
C VAL A 112 -24.34 19.77 78.20
N THR A 113 -25.20 18.78 78.01
CA THR A 113 -25.12 17.48 78.71
C THR A 113 -24.66 16.39 77.74
N GLY A 114 -23.54 15.73 78.01
CA GLY A 114 -22.99 14.70 77.13
C GLY A 114 -22.44 15.31 75.84
N THR A 115 -22.97 14.90 74.69
CA THR A 115 -22.65 15.44 73.35
C THR A 115 -23.90 16.08 72.77
N SER A 116 -23.85 17.37 72.45
CA SER A 116 -24.97 18.17 71.92
C SER A 116 -24.62 18.72 70.54
N SER A 117 -25.48 18.51 69.55
CA SER A 117 -25.28 19.05 68.19
C SER A 117 -25.77 20.49 68.11
N ILE A 118 -24.89 21.40 67.70
CA ILE A 118 -25.13 22.84 67.65
C ILE A 118 -25.11 23.29 66.20
N VAL A 119 -26.18 23.92 65.75
CA VAL A 119 -26.24 24.45 64.39
C VAL A 119 -25.51 25.79 64.33
N VAL A 120 -24.53 25.91 63.43
CA VAL A 120 -23.81 27.14 63.12
C VAL A 120 -23.98 27.41 61.64
N GLY A 121 -24.92 28.28 61.28
CA GLY A 121 -25.32 28.47 59.88
C GLY A 121 -26.05 27.24 59.32
N SER A 122 -25.51 26.62 58.27
CA SER A 122 -26.02 25.37 57.67
C SER A 122 -25.30 24.11 58.15
N ASP A 123 -24.34 24.26 59.07
CA ASP A 123 -23.50 23.18 59.55
C ASP A 123 -23.88 22.78 60.97
N HIS A 124 -23.73 21.50 61.27
CA HIS A 124 -23.91 20.97 62.62
C HIS A 124 -22.54 20.79 63.26
N VAL A 125 -22.37 21.29 64.48
CA VAL A 125 -21.16 21.16 65.30
C VAL A 125 -21.51 20.40 66.57
N ASP A 126 -21.09 19.15 66.70
CA ASP A 126 -21.28 18.41 67.95
C ASP A 126 -20.31 18.91 69.01
N VAL A 127 -20.84 19.41 70.12
CA VAL A 127 -20.14 19.90 71.31
C VAL A 127 -20.37 18.97 72.47
N SER A 128 -19.29 18.45 73.05
CA SER A 128 -19.34 17.70 74.31
C SER A 128 -18.70 18.50 75.43
N VAL A 129 -19.20 18.34 76.66
CA VAL A 129 -18.57 18.86 77.89
C VAL A 129 -18.45 17.71 78.87
N LEU A 130 -17.21 17.34 79.22
CA LEU A 130 -16.90 16.38 80.28
C LEU A 130 -16.67 17.14 81.59
N SER A 131 -17.08 16.59 82.74
CA SER A 131 -16.78 17.15 84.06
C SER A 131 -16.11 16.10 84.92
N ALA A 132 -14.95 16.38 85.53
CA ALA A 132 -14.28 15.45 86.44
C ALA A 132 -15.04 15.30 87.77
N GLY A 133 -15.11 14.08 88.30
CA GLY A 133 -15.76 13.74 89.58
C GLY A 133 -14.88 13.98 90.81
N GLU A 134 -15.48 13.98 92.01
CA GLU A 134 -14.80 14.18 93.30
C GLU A 134 -13.86 13.02 93.68
N PHE A 135 -12.62 13.31 94.07
CA PHE A 135 -11.66 12.35 94.63
C PHE A 135 -11.53 12.53 96.15
N GLY A 136 -11.71 11.46 96.92
CA GLY A 136 -11.49 11.44 98.37
C GLY A 136 -10.19 10.71 98.76
N PHE A 137 -9.43 11.26 99.70
CA PHE A 137 -8.32 10.58 100.38
C PHE A 137 -8.42 10.80 101.90
N ASP A 138 -7.96 9.80 102.67
CA ASP A 138 -8.00 9.78 104.13
C ASP A 138 -7.11 10.88 104.73
N GLY A 139 -7.72 11.85 105.42
CA GLY A 139 -7.01 12.88 106.20
C GLY A 139 -7.52 14.32 106.11
N GLY A 140 -8.52 14.63 105.27
CA GLY A 140 -9.17 15.96 105.24
C GLY A 140 -9.67 16.39 103.86
N THR A 141 -10.87 16.94 103.80
CA THR A 141 -11.57 17.33 102.56
C THR A 141 -11.03 18.67 102.02
N PHE A 142 -10.30 18.65 100.90
CA PHE A 142 -10.11 19.82 100.06
C PHE A 142 -11.03 19.69 98.83
N ALA A 143 -12.02 20.58 98.71
CA ALA A 143 -12.82 20.67 97.49
C ALA A 143 -12.00 21.42 96.42
N CYS A 144 -11.19 20.69 95.65
CA CYS A 144 -10.63 21.20 94.40
C CYS A 144 -11.52 20.68 93.25
N LYS A 145 -12.32 21.56 92.66
CA LYS A 145 -13.15 21.23 91.49
C LYS A 145 -12.31 21.50 90.25
N GLU A 146 -11.47 20.54 89.84
CA GLU A 146 -10.80 20.60 88.54
C GLU A 146 -11.86 20.42 87.44
N LEU A 147 -12.22 21.52 86.77
CA LEU A 147 -13.09 21.50 85.60
C LEU A 147 -12.24 21.24 84.36
N GLN A 148 -11.96 19.97 84.05
CA GLN A 148 -11.47 19.61 82.71
C GLN A 148 -12.63 19.67 81.72
N THR A 149 -12.75 20.78 80.98
CA THR A 149 -13.74 20.89 79.90
C THR A 149 -13.10 20.42 78.60
N THR A 150 -13.42 19.20 78.18
CA THR A 150 -13.04 18.69 76.86
C THR A 150 -14.13 19.04 75.85
N LEU A 151 -13.80 19.85 74.85
CA LEU A 151 -14.71 20.23 73.76
C LEU A 151 -14.44 19.34 72.53
N SER A 152 -15.35 18.46 72.17
CA SER A 152 -15.32 17.88 70.81
C SER A 152 -16.07 18.84 69.88
N VAL A 153 -15.64 18.97 68.63
CA VAL A 153 -16.33 19.73 67.57
C VAL A 153 -16.39 18.81 66.37
N ARG A 154 -17.58 18.29 66.03
CA ARG A 154 -17.80 17.54 64.78
C ARG A 154 -18.61 18.40 63.83
N SER A 155 -17.98 18.93 62.78
CA SER A 155 -18.72 19.65 61.74
C SER A 155 -19.12 18.71 60.59
N TYR A 156 -20.39 18.70 60.18
CA TYR A 156 -20.80 18.11 58.89
C TYR A 156 -21.73 19.06 58.14
N ALA A 157 -21.60 19.08 56.81
CA ALA A 157 -22.57 19.75 55.95
C ALA A 157 -23.85 18.91 55.93
N ALA A 158 -25.03 19.56 55.97
CA ALA A 158 -26.35 18.90 56.05
C ALA A 158 -26.66 17.86 54.94
N SER A 159 -25.81 17.73 53.91
CA SER A 159 -25.98 16.84 52.77
C SER A 159 -24.98 15.67 52.71
N VAL A 160 -24.20 15.40 53.77
CA VAL A 160 -23.16 14.34 53.80
C VAL A 160 -23.33 13.49 55.06
N ASP A 161 -23.59 12.18 54.91
CA ASP A 161 -23.56 11.21 56.01
C ASP A 161 -22.15 11.17 56.65
N PRO A 162 -22.02 11.06 57.98
CA PRO A 162 -20.74 11.27 58.63
C PRO A 162 -19.82 10.06 58.41
N PRO A 163 -18.60 10.29 57.91
CA PRO A 163 -17.48 9.91 58.75
C PRO A 163 -16.33 10.91 58.64
N PHE A 164 -15.80 11.37 59.77
CA PHE A 164 -14.37 11.36 60.11
C PHE A 164 -14.20 11.95 61.52
N PHE A 165 -13.67 11.12 62.40
CA PHE A 165 -13.29 11.33 63.81
C PHE A 165 -11.84 11.87 63.83
N SER A 166 -11.20 12.34 64.90
CA SER A 166 -11.51 13.18 66.07
C SER A 166 -10.14 13.56 66.64
N GLU A 167 -9.99 14.74 67.21
CA GLU A 167 -9.19 14.83 68.43
C GLU A 167 -9.97 15.67 69.45
N ALA A 168 -9.99 15.16 70.68
CA ALA A 168 -10.58 15.82 71.82
C ALA A 168 -9.77 17.08 72.10
N LEU A 169 -10.38 18.26 71.92
CA LEU A 169 -9.74 19.49 72.35
C LEU A 169 -9.76 19.53 73.89
N VAL A 170 -8.65 19.16 74.52
CA VAL A 170 -8.49 19.24 75.97
C VAL A 170 -8.09 20.65 76.34
N VAL A 171 -9.01 21.40 76.94
CA VAL A 171 -8.69 22.69 77.58
C VAL A 171 -8.35 22.41 79.04
N ASP A 172 -7.06 22.23 79.34
CA ASP A 172 -6.59 22.14 80.73
C ASP A 172 -6.47 23.55 81.33
N GLN A 173 -7.28 23.85 82.34
CA GLN A 173 -7.05 25.00 83.22
C GLN A 173 -7.26 24.61 84.70
N PRO A 174 -6.25 24.81 85.57
CA PRO A 174 -6.45 24.71 87.01
C PRO A 174 -7.15 25.98 87.53
N VAL A 175 -8.29 25.82 88.22
CA VAL A 175 -8.94 26.91 88.97
C VAL A 175 -8.76 26.66 90.46
N ALA A 176 -7.87 27.41 91.11
CA ALA A 176 -7.72 27.35 92.55
C ALA A 176 -8.88 28.08 93.24
N ALA A 177 -9.78 27.33 93.87
CA ALA A 177 -10.80 27.89 94.77
C ALA A 177 -10.22 28.03 96.18
N ALA A 178 -9.89 29.25 96.60
CA ALA A 178 -9.56 29.54 98.01
C ALA A 178 -10.84 29.82 98.81
N SER A 179 -11.03 29.13 99.94
CA SER A 179 -12.06 29.48 100.93
C SER A 179 -11.41 30.09 102.18
N GLY A 180 -11.83 31.31 102.55
CA GLY A 180 -11.36 32.01 103.75
C GLY A 180 -11.44 33.54 103.66
N ALA A 181 -12.05 34.16 104.66
CA ALA A 181 -12.42 35.58 104.68
C ALA A 181 -11.23 36.55 104.81
N ARG A 182 -10.55 36.81 103.69
CA ARG A 182 -9.87 38.09 103.39
C ARG A 182 -9.88 38.27 101.87
N ALA A 183 -10.94 38.92 101.39
CA ALA A 183 -11.02 39.43 100.03
C ALA A 183 -9.92 40.47 99.83
N ALA A 184 -8.88 40.11 99.10
CA ALA A 184 -7.94 41.04 98.49
C ALA A 184 -7.54 40.48 97.12
N GLN A 185 -8.30 40.92 96.10
CA GLN A 185 -7.72 41.32 94.82
C GLN A 185 -6.81 40.27 94.14
N ALA A 186 -7.31 39.05 93.93
CA ALA A 186 -6.83 38.20 92.85
C ALA A 186 -7.61 38.59 91.60
N GLU A 187 -6.96 39.31 90.68
CA GLU A 187 -7.47 39.56 89.34
C GLU A 187 -8.04 38.25 88.77
N ARG A 188 -9.35 38.21 88.48
CA ARG A 188 -9.87 37.29 87.48
C ARG A 188 -9.20 37.68 86.15
N ARG A 189 -8.00 37.16 85.88
CA ARG A 189 -7.53 37.06 84.51
C ARG A 189 -8.53 36.14 83.81
N ALA A 190 -9.44 36.73 83.05
CA ALA A 190 -10.20 36.02 82.06
C ALA A 190 -9.19 35.41 81.07
N ILE A 191 -8.77 34.17 81.31
CA ILE A 191 -7.94 33.43 80.36
C ILE A 191 -8.89 32.87 79.33
N SER A 192 -9.12 33.62 78.24
CA SER A 192 -9.84 33.10 77.09
C SER A 192 -9.00 32.04 76.40
N THR A 193 -9.49 30.80 76.32
CA THR A 193 -8.85 29.77 75.51
C THR A 193 -9.39 29.86 74.09
N ARG A 194 -8.51 30.10 73.11
CA ARG A 194 -8.83 30.15 71.68
C ARG A 194 -8.23 28.95 70.99
N VAL A 195 -9.06 28.21 70.27
CA VAL A 195 -8.64 27.07 69.48
C VAL A 195 -9.13 27.26 68.07
N ARG A 196 -8.25 26.98 67.11
CA ARG A 196 -8.50 27.19 65.69
C ARG A 196 -8.04 25.96 64.94
N GLU A 197 -8.99 25.22 64.41
CA GLU A 197 -8.76 23.98 63.66
C GLU A 197 -9.19 24.14 62.21
N GLU A 198 -8.51 23.42 61.32
CA GLU A 198 -8.81 23.40 59.89
C GLU A 198 -9.48 22.07 59.53
N LEU A 199 -10.67 22.12 58.94
CA LEU A 199 -11.48 20.95 58.63
C LEU A 199 -11.63 20.77 57.11
N PRO A 200 -11.49 19.54 56.57
CA PRO A 200 -11.80 19.24 55.17
C PRO A 200 -13.27 19.51 54.87
N LEU A 201 -13.56 20.12 53.73
CA LEU A 201 -14.90 20.43 53.27
C LEU A 201 -15.16 19.84 51.87
N PRO A 202 -16.41 19.48 51.55
CA PRO A 202 -16.78 19.13 50.18
C PRO A 202 -16.46 20.26 49.20
N LEU A 203 -15.99 19.89 48.02
CA LEU A 203 -15.78 20.81 46.91
C LEU A 203 -17.12 21.22 46.31
N SER A 204 -17.26 22.50 45.96
CA SER A 204 -18.39 22.99 45.17
C SER A 204 -18.39 22.37 43.76
N ALA A 205 -19.55 22.34 43.09
CA ALA A 205 -19.66 21.81 41.73
C ALA A 205 -18.72 22.51 40.73
N ALA A 206 -18.38 23.78 40.95
CA ALA A 206 -17.40 24.49 40.13
C ALA A 206 -15.97 24.00 40.40
N GLN A 207 -15.60 23.82 41.67
CA GLN A 207 -14.27 23.33 42.07
C GLN A 207 -14.03 21.89 41.63
N GLN A 208 -15.06 21.04 41.58
CA GLN A 208 -14.95 19.66 41.09
C GLN A 208 -14.55 19.54 39.62
N LYS A 209 -14.63 20.63 38.84
CA LYS A 209 -14.19 20.71 37.44
C LYS A 209 -12.79 21.29 37.27
N ILE A 210 -12.17 21.78 38.35
CA ILE A 210 -10.85 22.40 38.30
C ILE A 210 -9.79 21.33 38.52
N LEU A 211 -8.91 21.16 37.54
CA LEU A 211 -7.75 20.28 37.60
C LEU A 211 -6.49 21.13 37.52
N THR A 212 -5.72 21.17 38.60
CA THR A 212 -4.43 21.90 38.61
C THR A 212 -3.30 20.89 38.46
N LEU A 213 -2.40 21.12 37.51
CA LEU A 213 -1.27 20.25 37.22
C LEU A 213 -0.03 20.64 38.03
N ASP A 214 0.97 19.76 38.06
CA ASP A 214 2.21 19.92 38.81
C ASP A 214 3.19 20.95 38.22
N ALA A 215 3.06 21.28 36.95
CA ALA A 215 3.94 22.20 36.22
C ALA A 215 3.18 23.00 35.13
N GLU A 216 3.90 23.84 34.38
CA GLU A 216 3.40 24.54 33.18
C GLU A 216 3.46 23.61 31.96
N TYR A 217 2.32 23.48 31.26
CA TYR A 217 2.14 22.66 30.07
C TYR A 217 1.43 23.47 28.97
N ASP A 218 2.22 24.16 28.15
CA ASP A 218 1.71 25.05 27.09
C ASP A 218 1.10 24.27 25.89
N GLN A 219 1.35 22.96 25.81
CA GLN A 219 0.80 22.12 24.74
C GLN A 219 -0.68 21.75 24.96
N ILE A 220 -1.24 22.01 26.16
CA ILE A 220 -2.64 21.69 26.47
C ILE A 220 -3.50 22.87 26.06
N LEU A 221 -4.46 22.64 25.16
CA LEU A 221 -5.30 23.68 24.58
C LEU A 221 -6.77 23.53 24.97
N PRO A 222 -7.54 24.63 25.06
CA PRO A 222 -9.00 24.56 25.14
C PRO A 222 -9.59 23.75 23.98
N GLY A 223 -10.60 22.94 24.27
CA GLY A 223 -11.26 22.03 23.34
C GLY A 223 -10.60 20.64 23.21
N SER A 224 -9.33 20.50 23.63
CA SER A 224 -8.62 19.20 23.62
C SER A 224 -9.21 18.21 24.62
N GLN A 225 -9.01 16.91 24.35
CA GLN A 225 -9.39 15.85 25.29
C GLN A 225 -8.20 15.46 26.16
N ILE A 226 -8.48 15.15 27.41
CA ILE A 226 -7.52 14.58 28.34
C ILE A 226 -8.05 13.26 28.91
N ILE A 227 -7.12 12.39 29.28
CA ILE A 227 -7.42 11.14 29.97
C ILE A 227 -6.87 11.24 31.40
N LEU A 228 -7.75 11.00 32.37
CA LEU A 228 -7.38 10.92 33.78
C LEU A 228 -7.39 9.46 34.20
N ARG A 229 -6.26 8.99 34.74
CA ARG A 229 -6.14 7.67 35.35
C ARG A 229 -6.06 7.83 36.86
N ARG A 230 -7.08 7.35 37.56
CA ARG A 230 -7.24 7.33 39.03
C ARG A 230 -7.37 5.88 39.51
N PRO A 231 -6.27 5.15 39.75
CA PRO A 231 -6.30 3.73 40.10
C PRO A 231 -7.21 3.37 41.28
N ALA A 232 -7.33 4.25 42.28
CA ALA A 232 -8.17 4.04 43.45
C ALA A 232 -9.68 4.28 43.22
N LYS A 233 -10.09 4.75 42.04
CA LYS A 233 -11.49 5.10 41.70
C LYS A 233 -12.09 4.16 40.65
N SER A 234 -13.41 4.11 40.60
CA SER A 234 -14.16 3.37 39.58
C SER A 234 -15.10 4.32 38.82
N PRO A 235 -14.94 4.48 37.49
CA PRO A 235 -13.92 3.85 36.65
C PRO A 235 -12.51 4.42 36.92
N ALA A 236 -11.48 3.57 36.79
CA ALA A 236 -10.10 3.97 37.02
C ALA A 236 -9.53 4.87 35.90
N VAL A 237 -10.23 4.96 34.77
CA VAL A 237 -9.90 5.82 33.63
C VAL A 237 -11.14 6.60 33.24
N SER A 238 -10.98 7.91 33.06
CA SER A 238 -12.04 8.80 32.58
C SER A 238 -11.51 9.76 31.53
N VAL A 239 -12.38 10.16 30.60
CA VAL A 239 -12.06 11.08 29.51
C VAL A 239 -12.81 12.38 29.75
N HIS A 240 -12.12 13.51 29.62
CA HIS A 240 -12.67 14.84 29.87
C HIS A 240 -12.26 15.79 28.77
N GLN A 241 -13.11 16.78 28.47
CA GLN A 241 -12.75 17.86 27.55
C GLN A 241 -12.29 19.08 28.35
N VAL A 242 -11.23 19.73 27.89
CA VAL A 242 -10.71 20.97 28.49
C VAL A 242 -11.54 22.14 28.02
N ALA A 243 -12.30 22.76 28.91
CA ALA A 243 -13.08 23.95 28.62
C ALA A 243 -12.23 25.23 28.63
N ALA A 244 -11.27 25.34 29.56
CA ALA A 244 -10.35 26.47 29.65
C ALA A 244 -8.99 26.04 30.21
N VAL A 245 -7.95 26.80 29.87
CA VAL A 245 -6.56 26.60 30.30
C VAL A 245 -6.01 27.93 30.79
N ASP A 246 -5.54 27.96 32.03
CA ASP A 246 -4.93 29.13 32.65
C ASP A 246 -3.56 28.79 33.23
N THR A 247 -2.58 29.67 33.03
CA THR A 247 -1.31 29.60 33.74
C THR A 247 -1.39 30.45 35.00
N VAL A 248 -1.34 29.81 36.17
CA VAL A 248 -1.57 30.47 37.46
C VAL A 248 -0.43 30.18 38.44
N SER A 249 -0.15 31.14 39.33
CA SER A 249 0.70 30.89 40.50
C SER A 249 -0.16 30.32 41.62
N VAL A 250 0.14 29.09 42.04
CA VAL A 250 -0.57 28.38 43.11
C VAL A 250 0.36 28.23 44.31
N ALA A 251 -0.20 28.52 45.48
CA ALA A 251 0.41 28.24 46.78
C ALA A 251 -0.54 27.33 47.56
N GLY A 252 -0.15 26.07 47.76
CA GLY A 252 -0.98 25.06 48.39
C GLY A 252 -0.15 23.85 48.78
N TYR A 253 -0.56 23.15 49.83
CA TYR A 253 0.10 21.90 50.28
C TYR A 253 1.57 22.06 50.68
N GLY A 254 1.95 23.25 51.16
CA GLY A 254 3.34 23.59 51.47
C GLY A 254 4.22 23.77 50.23
N LEU A 255 3.63 23.79 49.03
CA LEU A 255 4.30 24.00 47.75
C LEU A 255 3.86 25.32 47.12
N THR A 256 4.76 25.93 46.36
CA THR A 256 4.47 27.12 45.55
C THR A 256 5.05 26.93 44.16
N GLY A 257 4.26 27.21 43.13
CA GLY A 257 4.73 27.10 41.75
C GLY A 257 3.80 27.80 40.78
N ARG A 258 4.34 28.11 39.60
CA ARG A 258 3.55 28.50 38.44
C ARG A 258 3.19 27.22 37.69
N VAL A 259 1.91 27.02 37.42
CA VAL A 259 1.35 25.74 36.96
C VAL A 259 0.21 25.96 35.98
N THR A 260 -0.11 24.92 35.21
CA THR A 260 -1.30 24.90 34.36
C THR A 260 -2.53 24.46 35.15
N ARG A 261 -3.57 25.29 35.13
CA ARG A 261 -4.91 24.98 35.64
C ARG A 261 -5.85 24.75 34.47
N LEU A 262 -6.53 23.63 34.50
CA LEU A 262 -7.54 23.23 33.53
C LEU A 262 -8.92 23.37 34.18
N THR A 263 -9.86 23.96 33.45
CA THR A 263 -11.28 23.84 33.74
C THR A 263 -11.84 22.78 32.80
N LEU A 264 -12.40 21.70 33.33
CA LEU A 264 -12.96 20.60 32.56
C LEU A 264 -14.45 20.82 32.28
N SER A 265 -14.97 20.24 31.21
CA SER A 265 -16.41 20.29 30.86
C SER A 265 -17.28 19.71 31.97
N ASP A 266 -16.80 18.64 32.58
CA ASP A 266 -17.49 17.83 33.58
C ASP A 266 -16.64 17.66 34.84
N ALA A 267 -17.27 17.21 35.93
CA ALA A 267 -16.58 17.02 37.19
C ALA A 267 -15.63 15.81 37.09
N TRP A 268 -14.39 15.98 37.53
CA TRP A 268 -13.42 14.89 37.67
C TRP A 268 -13.22 14.44 39.12
N LEU A 269 -13.76 15.23 40.06
CA LEU A 269 -13.82 14.94 41.49
C LEU A 269 -15.27 14.70 41.92
N ASP A 270 -15.45 13.84 42.91
CA ASP A 270 -16.73 13.53 43.51
C ASP A 270 -16.79 13.98 44.99
N ALA A 271 -17.94 13.80 45.66
CA ALA A 271 -18.13 14.26 47.04
C ALA A 271 -17.27 13.54 48.08
N SER A 272 -16.66 12.39 47.73
CA SER A 272 -15.75 11.65 48.60
C SER A 272 -14.29 12.12 48.47
N ASP A 273 -13.96 12.95 47.48
CA ASP A 273 -12.63 13.52 47.31
C ASP A 273 -12.46 14.75 48.22
N LEU A 274 -11.88 14.55 49.40
CA LEU A 274 -11.76 15.58 50.45
C LEU A 274 -10.31 15.91 50.77
N ALA A 275 -9.39 14.97 50.56
CA ALA A 275 -7.98 15.09 50.89
C ALA A 275 -7.08 14.84 49.67
N LEU A 276 -5.86 15.36 49.74
CA LEU A 276 -4.88 15.23 48.68
C LEU A 276 -4.56 13.75 48.40
N SER A 277 -4.60 12.88 49.41
CA SER A 277 -4.51 11.42 49.26
C SER A 277 -5.47 10.83 48.24
N ASP A 278 -6.65 11.43 48.06
CA ASP A 278 -7.70 10.92 47.16
C ASP A 278 -7.40 11.19 45.68
N ILE A 279 -6.45 12.09 45.41
CA ILE A 279 -6.08 12.52 44.06
C ILE A 279 -4.60 12.34 43.73
N ARG A 280 -3.73 12.10 44.72
CA ARG A 280 -2.26 11.99 44.55
C ARG A 280 -1.83 10.94 43.51
N ASP A 281 -2.59 9.86 43.34
CA ASP A 281 -2.31 8.79 42.38
C ASP A 281 -2.78 9.10 40.95
N THR A 282 -3.37 10.29 40.74
CA THR A 282 -3.91 10.70 39.43
C THR A 282 -2.78 10.97 38.44
N SER A 283 -2.83 10.26 37.31
CA SER A 283 -2.04 10.56 36.12
C SER A 283 -2.91 11.25 35.07
N VAL A 284 -2.43 12.36 34.52
CA VAL A 284 -3.09 13.14 33.47
C VAL A 284 -2.36 12.91 32.16
N TYR A 285 -3.06 12.45 31.14
CA TYR A 285 -2.54 12.31 29.77
C TYR A 285 -3.23 13.36 28.89
N ALA A 286 -2.45 14.22 28.24
CA ALA A 286 -2.94 15.40 27.53
C ALA A 286 -2.10 15.71 26.29
N ALA A 287 -2.33 16.88 25.68
CA ALA A 287 -1.71 17.32 24.41
C ALA A 287 -1.97 16.33 23.28
N THR A 288 -3.25 16.28 22.86
CA THR A 288 -3.77 15.47 21.76
C THR A 288 -3.04 15.81 20.46
N ASP A 289 -2.39 14.81 19.87
CA ASP A 289 -1.71 14.88 18.58
C ASP A 289 -2.33 13.84 17.63
N PRO A 290 -3.15 14.24 16.65
CA PRO A 290 -3.83 13.32 15.75
C PRO A 290 -2.81 12.60 14.86
N LEU A 291 -2.93 11.28 14.77
CA LEU A 291 -2.10 10.44 13.91
C LEU A 291 -2.86 10.08 12.64
N ASP A 292 -2.17 10.19 11.50
CA ASP A 292 -2.68 9.69 10.23
C ASP A 292 -2.82 8.16 10.30
N LEU A 293 -4.00 7.67 9.94
CA LEU A 293 -4.22 6.25 9.78
C LEU A 293 -3.46 5.77 8.53
N ALA A 294 -2.69 4.70 8.67
CA ALA A 294 -2.05 4.04 7.55
C ALA A 294 -2.99 2.99 6.96
N ASP A 295 -2.89 2.76 5.64
CA ASP A 295 -3.56 1.66 4.97
C ASP A 295 -3.07 0.31 5.51
N GLU A 296 -3.93 -0.70 5.46
CA GLU A 296 -3.56 -2.06 5.84
C GLU A 296 -2.44 -2.57 4.92
N SER A 297 -1.40 -3.14 5.53
CA SER A 297 -0.28 -3.70 4.77
C SER A 297 -0.70 -4.99 4.09
N ILE A 298 -0.78 -4.95 2.78
CA ILE A 298 -1.00 -6.12 1.92
C ILE A 298 0.26 -6.99 1.93
N ASP A 299 0.13 -8.28 2.27
CA ASP A 299 1.22 -9.25 2.07
C ASP A 299 1.31 -9.64 0.58
N PRO A 300 2.40 -9.30 -0.14
CA PRO A 300 2.52 -9.58 -1.56
C PRO A 300 2.55 -11.07 -1.92
N ALA A 301 2.81 -11.96 -0.96
CA ALA A 301 2.85 -13.40 -1.15
C ALA A 301 1.49 -14.06 -0.92
N GLU A 302 0.70 -13.54 0.03
CA GLU A 302 -0.65 -14.04 0.34
C GLU A 302 -1.71 -13.50 -0.64
N GLU A 303 -1.44 -12.37 -1.30
CA GLU A 303 -2.32 -11.76 -2.32
C GLU A 303 -1.63 -11.63 -3.69
N PRO A 304 -1.36 -12.75 -4.38
CA PRO A 304 -0.71 -12.73 -5.68
C PRO A 304 -1.62 -12.16 -6.78
N VAL A 305 -0.99 -11.70 -7.87
CA VAL A 305 -1.71 -11.34 -9.10
C VAL A 305 -1.83 -12.58 -9.98
N ALA A 306 -3.06 -13.03 -10.22
CA ALA A 306 -3.37 -14.22 -11.00
C ALA A 306 -4.78 -14.14 -11.60
N GLY A 307 -5.13 -15.10 -12.47
CA GLY A 307 -6.45 -15.16 -13.08
C GLY A 307 -6.65 -14.11 -14.17
N ASP A 308 -7.90 -13.73 -14.41
CA ASP A 308 -8.31 -12.82 -15.49
C ASP A 308 -8.78 -11.44 -15.00
N ARG A 309 -8.80 -11.20 -13.68
CA ARG A 309 -9.22 -9.94 -13.07
C ARG A 309 -8.08 -9.33 -12.28
N ILE A 310 -7.70 -8.10 -12.60
CA ILE A 310 -6.61 -7.40 -11.92
C ILE A 310 -7.11 -6.03 -11.46
N ASP A 311 -7.13 -5.84 -10.15
CA ASP A 311 -7.43 -4.55 -9.53
C ASP A 311 -6.18 -3.67 -9.50
N LEU A 312 -6.35 -2.42 -9.93
CA LEU A 312 -5.32 -1.39 -9.87
C LEU A 312 -5.53 -0.51 -8.64
N ASP A 313 -4.48 0.20 -8.21
CA ASP A 313 -4.46 1.03 -7.01
C ASP A 313 -5.40 2.25 -7.08
N ARG A 314 -5.88 2.62 -8.27
CA ARG A 314 -6.66 3.83 -8.52
C ARG A 314 -7.36 3.78 -9.87
N LEU A 315 -8.05 4.86 -10.19
CA LEU A 315 -8.60 5.11 -11.52
C LEU A 315 -7.51 5.49 -12.54
N TYR A 316 -7.45 4.69 -13.61
CA TYR A 316 -6.66 4.92 -14.81
C TYR A 316 -7.59 5.18 -16.00
N ASP A 317 -7.23 6.17 -16.82
CA ASP A 317 -7.89 6.51 -18.07
C ASP A 317 -7.15 5.92 -19.28
N GLY A 318 -7.77 6.02 -20.47
CA GLY A 318 -7.12 5.65 -21.74
C GLY A 318 -6.93 4.15 -21.99
N LEU A 319 -7.39 3.29 -21.09
CA LEU A 319 -7.43 1.84 -21.25
C LEU A 319 -8.68 1.44 -22.05
N GLN A 320 -8.48 0.76 -23.18
CA GLN A 320 -9.56 0.40 -24.10
C GLN A 320 -9.66 -1.11 -24.27
N SER A 321 -10.88 -1.64 -24.27
CA SER A 321 -11.15 -3.03 -24.66
C SER A 321 -10.55 -3.34 -26.03
N GLY A 322 -10.00 -4.55 -26.20
CA GLY A 322 -9.30 -5.00 -27.41
C GLY A 322 -7.85 -4.55 -27.51
N ARG A 323 -7.31 -3.88 -26.49
CA ARG A 323 -5.90 -3.48 -26.43
C ARG A 323 -5.01 -4.61 -25.91
N TRP A 324 -3.82 -4.74 -26.50
CA TRP A 324 -2.75 -5.56 -25.95
C TRP A 324 -2.07 -4.91 -24.76
N LEU A 325 -1.89 -5.68 -23.69
CA LEU A 325 -1.10 -5.35 -22.51
C LEU A 325 0.04 -6.35 -22.38
N ILE A 326 1.12 -5.96 -21.70
CA ILE A 326 2.13 -6.90 -21.23
C ILE A 326 2.15 -6.91 -19.72
N VAL A 327 2.03 -8.09 -19.12
CA VAL A 327 2.19 -8.30 -17.67
C VAL A 327 3.56 -8.92 -17.42
N HIS A 328 4.35 -8.30 -16.56
CA HIS A 328 5.70 -8.75 -16.22
C HIS A 328 5.91 -8.70 -14.70
N GLY A 329 6.53 -9.72 -14.13
CA GLY A 329 6.82 -9.76 -12.69
C GLY A 329 7.52 -11.04 -12.26
N GLU A 330 7.85 -11.14 -10.97
CA GLU A 330 8.35 -12.36 -10.34
C GLU A 330 7.21 -13.39 -10.19
N ARG A 331 7.51 -14.65 -10.50
CA ARG A 331 6.58 -15.78 -10.43
C ARG A 331 6.59 -16.43 -9.06
N LEU A 332 5.40 -16.77 -8.56
CA LEU A 332 5.18 -17.50 -7.30
C LEU A 332 4.72 -18.95 -7.53
N ASP A 333 4.36 -19.32 -8.75
CA ASP A 333 3.88 -20.67 -9.11
C ASP A 333 4.99 -21.71 -9.28
N ILE A 334 6.25 -21.36 -9.00
CA ILE A 334 7.41 -22.26 -9.09
C ILE A 334 7.92 -22.59 -7.68
N PRO A 335 7.64 -23.79 -7.15
CA PRO A 335 8.05 -24.16 -5.80
C PRO A 335 9.58 -24.10 -5.62
N GLY A 336 10.04 -23.43 -4.56
CA GLY A 336 11.45 -23.37 -4.19
C GLY A 336 12.32 -22.44 -5.05
N ALA A 337 11.74 -21.71 -6.00
CA ALA A 337 12.46 -20.70 -6.79
C ALA A 337 12.08 -19.29 -6.35
N THR A 338 13.06 -18.40 -6.25
CA THR A 338 12.86 -16.95 -6.02
C THR A 338 13.56 -16.15 -7.11
N GLY A 339 13.03 -15.00 -7.46
CA GLY A 339 13.57 -14.12 -8.50
C GLY A 339 13.35 -14.60 -9.94
N VAL A 340 12.56 -15.65 -10.16
CA VAL A 340 12.21 -16.10 -11.53
C VAL A 340 11.14 -15.18 -12.09
N THR A 341 11.47 -14.42 -13.13
CA THR A 341 10.53 -13.50 -13.77
C THR A 341 9.74 -14.17 -14.90
N GLY A 342 8.46 -13.83 -15.04
CA GLY A 342 7.60 -14.20 -16.17
C GLY A 342 7.11 -12.97 -16.93
N THR A 343 6.81 -13.14 -18.21
CA THR A 343 6.21 -12.09 -19.05
C THR A 343 5.11 -12.70 -19.92
N GLU A 344 3.96 -12.04 -19.98
CA GLU A 344 2.80 -12.48 -20.75
C GLU A 344 2.26 -11.34 -21.63
N LEU A 345 1.99 -11.63 -22.91
CA LEU A 345 1.23 -10.76 -23.80
C LEU A 345 -0.26 -11.11 -23.64
N VAL A 346 -1.06 -10.19 -23.11
CA VAL A 346 -2.48 -10.42 -22.80
C VAL A 346 -3.36 -9.41 -23.51
N MET A 347 -4.59 -9.82 -23.81
CA MET A 347 -5.60 -8.95 -24.39
C MET A 347 -6.53 -8.44 -23.30
N LEU A 348 -6.71 -7.12 -23.23
CA LEU A 348 -7.70 -6.48 -22.36
C LEU A 348 -9.09 -6.69 -22.96
N ALA A 349 -9.93 -7.51 -22.31
CA ALA A 349 -11.30 -7.75 -22.74
C ALA A 349 -12.25 -6.61 -22.33
N ASP A 350 -12.08 -6.08 -21.12
CA ASP A 350 -12.91 -4.98 -20.62
C ASP A 350 -12.20 -4.21 -19.49
N VAL A 351 -12.70 -3.02 -19.20
CA VAL A 351 -12.29 -2.18 -18.07
C VAL A 351 -13.51 -1.85 -17.23
N GLU A 352 -13.46 -2.25 -15.97
CA GLU A 352 -14.51 -1.98 -14.99
C GLU A 352 -14.03 -0.95 -13.97
N LEU A 353 -14.97 -0.16 -13.46
CA LEU A 353 -14.83 0.62 -12.25
C LEU A 353 -15.30 -0.24 -11.09
N ALA A 354 -14.36 -0.59 -10.21
CA ALA A 354 -14.59 -1.43 -9.05
C ALA A 354 -14.57 -0.62 -7.76
N LEU A 355 -15.39 -1.06 -6.83
CA LEU A 355 -15.47 -0.60 -5.44
C LEU A 355 -15.91 -1.80 -4.61
N ASP A 356 -15.18 -2.08 -3.55
CA ASP A 356 -15.53 -3.09 -2.57
C ASP A 356 -16.12 -2.44 -1.32
N ALA A 357 -17.46 -2.46 -1.23
CA ALA A 357 -18.16 -1.90 -0.09
C ALA A 357 -17.91 -2.65 1.23
N THR A 358 -17.28 -3.83 1.19
CA THR A 358 -16.91 -4.60 2.38
C THR A 358 -15.56 -4.20 2.96
N LEU A 359 -14.71 -3.53 2.16
CA LEU A 359 -13.41 -3.03 2.58
C LEU A 359 -13.55 -1.58 3.10
N PRO A 360 -13.34 -1.33 4.41
CA PRO A 360 -13.45 0.00 4.95
C PRO A 360 -12.42 0.94 4.34
N GLY A 361 -12.87 2.09 3.83
CA GLY A 361 -11.97 3.07 3.19
C GLY A 361 -11.60 2.77 1.73
N ASP A 362 -12.16 1.71 1.11
CA ASP A 362 -11.90 1.45 -0.31
C ASP A 362 -12.38 2.61 -1.19
N LEU A 363 -11.62 2.86 -2.26
CA LEU A 363 -11.87 3.91 -3.22
C LEU A 363 -12.24 3.29 -4.56
N LEU A 364 -13.00 4.04 -5.36
CA LEU A 364 -13.30 3.63 -6.72
C LEU A 364 -11.98 3.46 -7.48
N HIS A 365 -11.75 2.28 -8.04
CA HIS A 365 -10.50 1.92 -8.71
C HIS A 365 -10.77 1.19 -10.03
N THR A 366 -9.73 1.10 -10.87
CA THR A 366 -9.84 0.41 -12.15
C THR A 366 -9.60 -1.09 -11.97
N ARG A 367 -10.52 -1.90 -12.51
CA ARG A 367 -10.39 -3.36 -12.63
C ARG A 367 -10.22 -3.75 -14.09
N LEU A 368 -9.12 -4.43 -14.40
CA LEU A 368 -8.85 -4.97 -15.72
C LEU A 368 -9.49 -6.36 -15.84
N LEU A 369 -10.18 -6.61 -16.95
CA LEU A 369 -10.63 -7.95 -17.34
C LEU A 369 -9.84 -8.42 -18.54
N LEU A 370 -9.12 -9.51 -18.39
CA LEU A 370 -8.33 -10.13 -19.45
C LEU A 370 -9.18 -11.09 -20.27
N ALA A 371 -8.89 -11.24 -21.56
CA ALA A 371 -9.61 -12.17 -22.42
C ALA A 371 -9.36 -13.65 -22.07
N HIS A 372 -8.22 -13.92 -21.43
CA HIS A 372 -7.85 -15.23 -20.89
C HIS A 372 -7.15 -14.99 -19.54
N PRO A 373 -7.27 -15.93 -18.59
CA PRO A 373 -6.54 -15.85 -17.33
C PRO A 373 -5.02 -15.88 -17.59
N LEU A 374 -4.28 -15.20 -16.72
CA LEU A 374 -2.82 -15.29 -16.66
C LEU A 374 -2.40 -16.76 -16.53
N ALA A 375 -1.39 -17.15 -17.31
CA ALA A 375 -0.79 -18.46 -17.23
C ALA A 375 0.09 -18.61 -15.97
N TYR A 376 0.60 -17.49 -15.43
CA TYR A 376 1.44 -17.46 -14.23
C TYR A 376 0.74 -16.80 -13.05
N VAL A 377 1.26 -17.11 -11.85
CA VAL A 377 0.90 -16.44 -10.60
C VAL A 377 2.05 -15.52 -10.22
N TYR A 378 1.79 -14.23 -10.07
CA TYR A 378 2.82 -13.22 -9.85
C TYR A 378 2.84 -12.67 -8.43
N LYS A 379 4.04 -12.35 -7.94
CA LYS A 379 4.24 -11.63 -6.69
C LYS A 379 3.84 -10.16 -6.85
N ARG A 380 2.81 -9.72 -6.13
CA ARG A 380 2.09 -8.47 -6.38
C ARG A 380 2.99 -7.23 -6.51
N ASN A 381 3.91 -7.04 -5.58
CA ASN A 381 4.78 -5.85 -5.54
C ASN A 381 5.88 -5.82 -6.62
N THR A 382 6.01 -6.87 -7.42
CA THR A 382 6.95 -6.94 -8.56
C THR A 382 6.27 -6.75 -9.90
N VAL A 383 4.93 -6.73 -9.94
CA VAL A 383 4.17 -6.70 -11.18
C VAL A 383 4.22 -5.31 -11.82
N VAL A 384 4.53 -5.29 -13.10
CA VAL A 384 4.43 -4.13 -13.98
C VAL A 384 3.52 -4.49 -15.14
N ILE A 385 2.48 -3.67 -15.34
CA ILE A 385 1.54 -3.78 -16.46
C ILE A 385 1.85 -2.68 -17.47
N TYR A 386 2.30 -3.06 -18.66
CA TYR A 386 2.56 -2.12 -19.75
C TYR A 386 1.28 -1.96 -20.59
N GLY A 387 0.71 -0.75 -20.57
CA GLY A 387 -0.50 -0.39 -21.34
C GLY A 387 -0.22 0.31 -22.68
N ASN A 388 1.02 0.71 -22.93
CA ASN A 388 1.50 1.38 -24.14
C ASN A 388 2.31 0.43 -25.03
N VAL A 389 1.75 -0.75 -25.31
CA VAL A 389 2.40 -1.79 -26.11
C VAL A 389 2.30 -1.45 -27.60
N ALA A 390 3.42 -1.55 -28.31
CA ALA A 390 3.48 -1.41 -29.75
C ALA A 390 4.13 -2.65 -30.36
N HIS A 391 3.60 -3.09 -31.50
CA HIS A 391 4.21 -4.14 -32.30
C HIS A 391 5.48 -3.61 -32.98
N ALA A 392 6.53 -4.42 -33.00
CA ALA A 392 7.83 -4.04 -33.55
C ALA A 392 8.46 -5.20 -34.30
N THR A 393 9.09 -4.90 -35.43
CA THR A 393 9.81 -5.86 -36.29
C THR A 393 11.20 -5.33 -36.64
N HIS A 394 12.15 -6.21 -36.95
CA HIS A 394 13.52 -5.83 -37.29
C HIS A 394 13.64 -5.20 -38.70
N GLY A 395 14.57 -4.26 -38.85
CA GLY A 395 14.94 -3.64 -40.13
C GLY A 395 14.88 -2.11 -40.11
N GLU A 396 15.76 -1.46 -40.88
CA GLU A 396 15.89 -0.01 -41.00
C GLU A 396 15.19 0.50 -42.26
N THR A 397 14.40 1.57 -42.16
CA THR A 397 13.66 2.13 -43.32
C THR A 397 14.57 2.97 -44.21
N ARG A 398 14.46 2.77 -45.53
CA ARG A 398 15.21 3.46 -46.59
C ARG A 398 14.29 4.11 -47.60
N HIS A 399 14.59 5.37 -47.93
CA HIS A 399 13.99 6.09 -49.04
C HIS A 399 15.04 6.24 -50.14
N GLU A 400 14.78 5.70 -51.32
CA GLU A 400 15.73 5.67 -52.44
C GLU A 400 15.08 6.21 -53.71
N VAL A 401 15.81 7.07 -54.43
CA VAL A 401 15.49 7.41 -55.82
C VAL A 401 16.26 6.44 -56.69
N LEU A 402 15.54 5.55 -57.36
CA LEU A 402 16.13 4.52 -58.21
C LEU A 402 16.64 5.10 -59.53
N GLY A 403 15.94 6.11 -60.04
CA GLY A 403 16.35 6.87 -61.23
C GLY A 403 15.18 7.28 -62.12
N SER A 404 15.48 7.44 -63.40
CA SER A 404 14.59 7.95 -64.44
C SER A 404 14.00 6.81 -65.26
N GLY A 405 12.67 6.74 -65.33
CA GLY A 405 11.97 5.85 -66.25
C GLY A 405 12.16 6.30 -67.69
N ASP A 406 12.24 5.34 -68.61
CA ASP A 406 12.27 5.57 -70.05
C ASP A 406 11.32 4.59 -70.76
N GLY A 407 10.21 5.12 -71.27
CA GLY A 407 9.18 4.32 -71.97
C GLY A 407 9.64 3.69 -73.27
N SER A 408 10.79 4.09 -73.81
CA SER A 408 11.42 3.46 -74.97
C SER A 408 12.14 2.16 -74.60
N ILE A 409 12.55 1.98 -73.34
CA ILE A 409 13.30 0.81 -72.86
C ILE A 409 12.33 -0.27 -72.35
N PRO A 410 12.19 -1.41 -73.06
CA PRO A 410 11.40 -2.52 -72.54
C PRO A 410 12.12 -3.19 -71.37
N GLY A 411 11.38 -3.56 -70.31
CA GLY A 411 11.93 -4.37 -69.24
C GLY A 411 12.98 -3.66 -68.40
N GLN A 412 12.92 -2.32 -68.32
CA GLN A 412 13.91 -1.51 -67.60
C GLN A 412 14.09 -2.01 -66.16
N ARG A 413 15.34 -1.96 -65.66
CA ARG A 413 15.73 -2.58 -64.39
C ARG A 413 16.42 -1.57 -63.49
N PHE A 414 16.22 -1.72 -62.19
CA PHE A 414 16.89 -0.91 -61.16
C PHE A 414 17.31 -1.81 -60.00
N THR A 415 18.53 -1.64 -59.52
CA THR A 415 19.05 -2.41 -58.38
C THR A 415 19.01 -1.54 -57.14
N LEU A 416 18.47 -2.06 -56.04
CA LEU A 416 18.47 -1.37 -54.75
C LEU A 416 19.91 -1.10 -54.29
N ALA A 417 20.19 0.12 -53.84
CA ALA A 417 21.53 0.50 -53.40
C ALA A 417 21.95 -0.30 -52.14
N GLN A 418 21.03 -0.40 -51.17
CA GLN A 418 21.25 -1.12 -49.92
C GLN A 418 20.62 -2.51 -49.94
N SER A 419 21.34 -3.47 -49.37
CA SER A 419 20.97 -4.89 -49.25
C SER A 419 21.34 -5.38 -47.86
N PRO A 420 20.70 -6.43 -47.32
CA PRO A 420 19.57 -7.18 -47.90
C PRO A 420 18.23 -6.47 -47.74
N LEU A 421 17.28 -6.72 -48.66
CA LEU A 421 15.88 -6.31 -48.55
C LEU A 421 15.19 -7.07 -47.41
N THR A 422 14.47 -6.34 -46.54
CA THR A 422 13.71 -6.94 -45.44
C THR A 422 12.40 -7.54 -45.91
N PHE A 423 12.09 -8.72 -45.38
CA PHE A 423 10.80 -9.39 -45.47
C PHE A 423 10.19 -9.51 -44.08
N THR A 424 8.87 -9.34 -43.98
CA THR A 424 8.12 -9.53 -42.73
C THR A 424 7.23 -10.75 -42.83
N SER A 425 7.01 -11.46 -41.73
CA SER A 425 6.16 -12.66 -41.75
C SER A 425 4.74 -12.33 -42.20
N ALA A 426 4.16 -13.21 -43.02
CA ALA A 426 2.81 -13.09 -43.57
C ALA A 426 2.13 -14.44 -43.62
N SER A 427 0.79 -14.48 -43.58
CA SER A 427 0.02 -15.73 -43.61
C SER A 427 -0.22 -16.29 -45.03
N ASN A 428 0.64 -15.95 -45.99
CA ASN A 428 0.59 -16.41 -47.38
C ASN A 428 1.44 -17.70 -47.54
N PRO A 429 1.39 -18.40 -48.70
CA PRO A 429 2.15 -19.65 -48.89
C PRO A 429 3.67 -19.50 -48.74
N ALA A 430 4.24 -18.35 -49.12
CA ALA A 430 5.67 -18.07 -48.95
C ALA A 430 6.04 -17.80 -47.48
N GLY A 431 5.06 -17.42 -46.66
CA GLY A 431 5.22 -17.08 -45.24
C GLY A 431 5.77 -15.68 -44.97
N VAL A 432 5.97 -14.88 -46.01
CA VAL A 432 6.55 -13.53 -45.93
C VAL A 432 5.97 -12.57 -46.97
N ASP A 433 5.99 -11.29 -46.63
CA ASP A 433 5.78 -10.18 -47.54
C ASP A 433 7.03 -9.30 -47.62
N SER A 434 7.31 -8.82 -48.82
CA SER A 434 8.36 -7.84 -49.10
C SER A 434 8.00 -6.48 -48.51
N THR A 435 8.98 -5.80 -47.90
CA THR A 435 8.78 -4.41 -47.43
C THR A 435 8.88 -3.37 -48.55
N LEU A 436 9.20 -3.80 -49.77
CA LEU A 436 9.45 -2.93 -50.92
C LEU A 436 8.16 -2.30 -51.45
N ASN A 437 8.13 -0.98 -51.46
CA ASN A 437 7.13 -0.16 -52.11
C ASN A 437 7.78 0.67 -53.22
N VAL A 438 7.40 0.43 -54.48
CA VAL A 438 7.92 1.18 -55.62
C VAL A 438 6.86 2.13 -56.13
N ARG A 439 7.20 3.42 -56.23
CA ARG A 439 6.35 4.46 -56.80
C ARG A 439 6.98 5.02 -58.08
N VAL A 440 6.15 5.23 -59.09
CA VAL A 440 6.54 5.91 -60.34
C VAL A 440 5.60 7.08 -60.56
N ASN A 441 6.15 8.30 -60.66
CA ASN A 441 5.36 9.54 -60.65
C ASN A 441 4.38 9.59 -59.45
N GLU A 442 4.84 9.22 -58.25
CA GLU A 442 4.03 9.09 -57.02
C GLU A 442 2.90 8.03 -57.05
N VAL A 443 2.76 7.28 -58.14
CA VAL A 443 1.78 6.18 -58.25
C VAL A 443 2.43 4.87 -57.81
N LEU A 444 1.78 4.14 -56.90
CA LEU A 444 2.24 2.82 -56.45
C LEU A 444 2.18 1.78 -57.58
N TRP A 445 3.27 1.04 -57.73
CA TRP A 445 3.35 -0.17 -58.54
C TRP A 445 3.40 -1.38 -57.61
N HIS A 446 2.82 -2.50 -58.04
CA HIS A 446 2.71 -3.70 -57.19
C HIS A 446 3.69 -4.79 -57.61
N GLU A 447 4.29 -5.44 -56.63
CA GLU A 447 5.15 -6.60 -56.85
C GLU A 447 4.34 -7.81 -57.38
N THR A 448 4.97 -8.65 -58.20
CA THR A 448 4.39 -9.89 -58.73
C THR A 448 5.46 -10.97 -58.85
N GLU A 449 5.07 -12.22 -58.68
CA GLU A 449 5.98 -13.38 -58.84
C GLU A 449 6.28 -13.67 -60.32
N SER A 450 5.31 -13.40 -61.20
CA SER A 450 5.45 -13.65 -62.64
C SER A 450 4.83 -12.52 -63.45
N MET A 451 5.46 -12.22 -64.58
CA MET A 451 4.96 -11.28 -65.58
C MET A 451 4.08 -11.93 -66.64
N ALA A 452 4.07 -13.27 -66.75
CA ALA A 452 3.50 -13.99 -67.89
C ALA A 452 2.00 -13.71 -68.13
N ALA A 453 1.23 -13.46 -67.07
CA ALA A 453 -0.20 -13.19 -67.14
C ALA A 453 -0.58 -11.70 -67.13
N LEU A 454 0.41 -10.79 -67.18
CA LEU A 454 0.15 -9.36 -67.06
C LEU A 454 -0.28 -8.72 -68.37
N ARG A 455 -1.24 -7.79 -68.28
CA ARG A 455 -1.62 -6.92 -69.40
C ARG A 455 -0.59 -5.79 -69.57
N ARG A 456 -0.48 -5.27 -70.78
CA ARG A 456 0.38 -4.11 -71.13
C ARG A 456 0.17 -2.87 -70.25
N THR A 457 -0.97 -2.72 -69.60
CA THR A 457 -1.30 -1.57 -68.73
C THR A 457 -1.07 -1.83 -67.24
N ASP A 458 -0.73 -3.06 -66.86
CA ASP A 458 -0.63 -3.44 -65.46
C ASP A 458 0.64 -2.85 -64.84
N ARG A 459 0.46 -1.95 -63.87
CA ARG A 459 1.54 -1.31 -63.10
C ARG A 459 2.11 -2.27 -62.08
N LYS A 460 2.86 -3.24 -62.57
CA LYS A 460 3.51 -4.26 -61.75
C LYS A 460 4.98 -4.41 -62.10
N PHE A 461 5.75 -4.89 -61.13
CA PHE A 461 7.16 -5.21 -61.27
C PHE A 461 7.45 -6.57 -60.63
N MET A 462 8.53 -7.20 -61.06
CA MET A 462 9.06 -8.42 -60.46
C MET A 462 10.39 -8.09 -59.81
N THR A 463 10.73 -8.79 -58.73
CA THR A 463 12.05 -8.69 -58.10
C THR A 463 12.88 -9.94 -58.38
N SER A 464 14.19 -9.78 -58.33
CA SER A 464 15.15 -10.87 -58.44
C SER A 464 16.33 -10.57 -57.51
N THR A 465 16.64 -11.51 -56.62
CA THR A 465 17.73 -11.35 -55.65
C THR A 465 18.85 -12.36 -55.92
N ASP A 466 20.06 -11.85 -56.14
CA ASP A 466 21.24 -12.69 -56.42
C ASP A 466 21.86 -13.32 -55.16
N ASP A 467 22.93 -14.11 -55.32
CA ASP A 467 23.64 -14.75 -54.20
C ASP A 467 24.39 -13.75 -53.28
N LYS A 468 24.45 -12.45 -53.65
CA LYS A 468 25.06 -11.37 -52.86
C LYS A 468 24.00 -10.47 -52.21
N ASP A 469 22.76 -10.95 -52.16
CA ASP A 469 21.58 -10.26 -51.63
C ASP A 469 21.21 -8.94 -52.35
N LYS A 470 21.71 -8.74 -53.57
CA LYS A 470 21.33 -7.58 -54.37
C LYS A 470 20.00 -7.83 -55.04
N THR A 471 19.00 -7.04 -54.64
CA THR A 471 17.65 -7.09 -55.21
C THR A 471 17.56 -6.16 -56.42
N THR A 472 17.18 -6.73 -57.57
CA THR A 472 16.91 -6.01 -58.81
C THR A 472 15.42 -6.00 -59.10
N ILE A 473 14.86 -4.81 -59.29
CA ILE A 473 13.50 -4.56 -59.73
C ILE A 473 13.46 -4.59 -61.25
N ILE A 474 12.47 -5.29 -61.80
CA ILE A 474 12.31 -5.53 -63.24
C ILE A 474 10.90 -5.06 -63.60
N PHE A 475 10.78 -4.10 -64.52
CA PHE A 475 9.50 -3.58 -64.99
C PHE A 475 9.00 -4.30 -66.24
N GLY A 476 7.75 -4.04 -66.63
CA GLY A 476 7.14 -4.65 -67.80
C GLY A 476 7.81 -4.23 -69.11
N ASN A 477 7.69 -5.09 -70.13
CA ASN A 477 8.25 -4.84 -71.46
C ASN A 477 7.22 -4.19 -72.42
N GLY A 478 6.00 -3.92 -71.95
CA GLY A 478 4.90 -3.37 -72.75
C GLY A 478 4.12 -4.41 -73.56
N GLU A 479 4.45 -5.69 -73.43
CA GLU A 479 3.59 -6.81 -73.83
C GLU A 479 3.06 -7.49 -72.56
N HIS A 480 3.99 -7.85 -71.68
CA HIS A 480 3.78 -8.40 -70.35
C HIS A 480 4.10 -7.32 -69.31
N GLY A 481 3.04 -6.66 -68.80
CA GLY A 481 3.15 -5.55 -67.86
C GLY A 481 3.45 -4.19 -68.49
N ALA A 482 3.18 -3.12 -67.73
CA ALA A 482 3.42 -1.75 -68.16
C ALA A 482 4.91 -1.40 -68.22
N ARG A 483 5.29 -0.65 -69.26
CA ARG A 483 6.58 0.05 -69.31
C ARG A 483 6.54 1.26 -68.39
N LEU A 484 7.71 1.69 -67.95
CA LEU A 484 7.83 2.93 -67.20
C LEU A 484 7.46 4.14 -68.06
N PRO A 485 6.68 5.10 -67.54
CA PRO A 485 6.57 6.40 -68.17
C PRO A 485 7.92 7.12 -68.12
N THR A 486 8.26 7.82 -69.22
CA THR A 486 9.45 8.65 -69.27
C THR A 486 9.35 9.80 -68.27
N GLY A 487 10.37 9.98 -67.44
CA GLY A 487 10.43 11.05 -66.44
C GLY A 487 11.82 11.16 -65.83
N GLN A 488 12.06 12.24 -65.08
CA GLN A 488 13.32 12.45 -64.37
C GLN A 488 13.16 12.05 -62.90
N GLU A 489 14.03 11.16 -62.42
CA GLU A 489 14.07 10.73 -61.00
C GLU A 489 12.68 10.34 -60.46
N ASN A 490 11.87 9.77 -61.35
CA ASN A 490 10.46 9.53 -61.10
C ASN A 490 10.21 8.13 -60.54
N VAL A 491 11.22 7.26 -60.53
CA VAL A 491 11.14 5.92 -59.93
C VAL A 491 11.75 5.98 -58.54
N ARG A 492 10.93 5.75 -57.51
CA ARG A 492 11.30 5.83 -56.09
C ARG A 492 10.95 4.52 -55.39
N ALA A 493 11.79 4.11 -54.45
CA ALA A 493 11.56 2.97 -53.59
C ALA A 493 11.53 3.39 -52.12
N LEU A 494 10.60 2.82 -51.37
CA LEU A 494 10.57 2.80 -49.92
C LEU A 494 10.66 1.34 -49.49
N TYR A 495 11.67 0.98 -48.72
CA TYR A 495 11.89 -0.40 -48.30
C TYR A 495 12.66 -0.45 -46.99
N ARG A 496 12.80 -1.64 -46.40
CA ARG A 496 13.63 -1.84 -45.22
C ARG A 496 14.85 -2.67 -45.53
N THR A 497 15.93 -2.43 -44.78
CA THR A 497 17.17 -3.20 -44.85
C THR A 497 17.46 -3.89 -43.53
N GLY A 498 17.98 -5.12 -43.61
CA GLY A 498 18.28 -5.96 -42.46
C GLY A 498 17.28 -7.10 -42.32
N ILE A 499 17.80 -8.32 -42.17
CA ILE A 499 17.04 -9.56 -41.95
C ILE A 499 17.85 -10.42 -40.98
N GLY A 500 17.32 -11.58 -40.64
CA GLY A 500 18.17 -12.60 -40.06
C GLY A 500 18.11 -12.76 -38.56
N LYS A 501 19.02 -13.62 -38.10
CA LYS A 501 19.29 -13.88 -36.68
C LYS A 501 19.63 -12.63 -35.87
N PRO A 502 20.26 -11.57 -36.42
CA PRO A 502 20.51 -10.34 -35.65
C PRO A 502 19.24 -9.65 -35.13
N GLY A 503 18.08 -9.92 -35.74
CA GLY A 503 16.79 -9.45 -35.24
C GLY A 503 16.29 -10.18 -33.99
N ASN A 504 16.84 -11.36 -33.68
CA ASN A 504 16.48 -12.13 -32.49
C ASN A 504 17.25 -11.61 -31.28
N VAL A 505 16.54 -10.93 -30.38
CA VAL A 505 17.13 -10.37 -29.17
C VAL A 505 16.32 -10.78 -27.96
N GLY A 506 17.04 -11.05 -26.86
CA GLY A 506 16.41 -11.41 -25.60
C GLY A 506 15.47 -10.31 -25.07
N ALA A 507 14.66 -10.67 -24.10
CA ALA A 507 13.88 -9.69 -23.34
C ALA A 507 14.80 -8.61 -22.74
N LEU A 508 14.26 -7.39 -22.65
CA LEU A 508 14.87 -6.21 -22.05
C LEU A 508 16.15 -5.71 -22.74
N ARG A 509 16.43 -6.15 -23.98
CA ARG A 509 17.63 -5.75 -24.75
C ARG A 509 17.40 -4.56 -25.68
N ILE A 510 16.17 -4.28 -26.08
CA ILE A 510 15.78 -3.12 -26.88
C ILE A 510 15.42 -2.00 -25.91
N SER A 511 16.39 -1.16 -25.55
CA SER A 511 16.22 -0.10 -24.55
C SER A 511 16.47 1.32 -25.08
N LEU A 512 16.85 1.44 -26.36
CA LEU A 512 17.22 2.70 -26.99
C LEU A 512 16.16 3.18 -27.97
N LEU A 513 15.77 4.45 -27.81
CA LEU A 513 14.89 5.15 -28.72
C LEU A 513 15.70 5.74 -29.88
N ALA A 514 15.42 5.31 -31.12
CA ALA A 514 16.02 5.90 -32.31
C ALA A 514 15.57 7.36 -32.54
N THR A 515 14.31 7.65 -32.19
CA THR A 515 13.74 9.00 -32.15
C THR A 515 13.00 9.19 -30.83
N LYS A 516 12.91 10.43 -30.34
CA LYS A 516 12.25 10.76 -29.06
C LYS A 516 10.92 11.51 -29.33
N PRO A 517 9.83 10.79 -29.66
CA PRO A 517 8.52 11.44 -29.79
C PRO A 517 8.09 12.06 -28.46
N LEU A 518 7.27 13.10 -28.55
CA LEU A 518 6.79 13.82 -27.37
C LEU A 518 6.02 12.87 -26.44
N GLY A 519 6.29 12.94 -25.13
CA GLY A 519 5.64 12.10 -24.12
C GLY A 519 6.27 10.71 -23.91
N VAL A 520 7.26 10.30 -24.72
CA VAL A 520 7.93 9.00 -24.56
C VAL A 520 9.31 9.16 -23.90
N LYS A 521 9.46 8.60 -22.69
CA LYS A 521 10.70 8.68 -21.90
C LYS A 521 11.71 7.59 -22.25
N SER A 522 11.24 6.36 -22.45
CA SER A 522 12.06 5.17 -22.68
C SER A 522 11.27 4.11 -23.43
N VAL A 523 11.98 3.14 -24.00
CA VAL A 523 11.42 1.93 -24.61
C VAL A 523 12.05 0.71 -23.96
N VAL A 524 11.31 -0.38 -23.90
CA VAL A 524 11.80 -1.69 -23.46
C VAL A 524 11.01 -2.78 -24.20
N ASN A 525 11.62 -3.93 -24.46
CA ASN A 525 10.93 -5.13 -24.94
C ASN A 525 10.83 -6.18 -23.81
N PRO A 526 9.76 -6.24 -23.00
CA PRO A 526 9.65 -7.25 -21.96
C PRO A 526 9.61 -8.69 -22.50
N LEU A 527 9.23 -8.84 -23.77
CA LEU A 527 9.26 -10.09 -24.52
C LEU A 527 10.48 -10.12 -25.45
N ALA A 528 11.05 -11.31 -25.63
CA ALA A 528 12.12 -11.52 -26.61
C ALA A 528 11.58 -11.32 -28.04
N ALA A 529 12.38 -10.70 -28.90
CA ALA A 529 12.15 -10.71 -30.33
C ALA A 529 12.67 -12.02 -30.91
N THR A 530 11.83 -12.74 -31.66
CA THR A 530 12.11 -14.09 -32.16
C THR A 530 11.58 -14.26 -33.59
N GLY A 531 11.92 -15.36 -34.26
CA GLY A 531 11.46 -15.67 -35.62
C GLY A 531 12.25 -15.02 -36.74
N GLY A 532 13.27 -14.22 -36.45
CA GLY A 532 14.20 -13.69 -37.44
C GLY A 532 15.10 -14.80 -38.00
N ALA A 533 14.96 -15.10 -39.28
CA ALA A 533 15.74 -16.12 -39.97
C ALA A 533 16.63 -15.51 -41.03
N ASP A 534 17.85 -16.04 -41.15
CA ASP A 534 18.71 -15.72 -42.28
C ASP A 534 18.10 -16.28 -43.56
N ARG A 535 18.55 -15.78 -44.71
CA ARG A 535 18.10 -16.29 -46.00
C ARG A 535 18.39 -17.79 -46.12
N GLU A 536 17.47 -18.50 -46.76
CA GLU A 536 17.67 -19.91 -47.06
C GLU A 536 18.99 -20.14 -47.83
N SER A 537 19.79 -21.11 -47.34
CA SER A 537 21.04 -21.48 -47.98
C SER A 537 20.78 -22.20 -49.31
N ARG A 538 21.77 -22.18 -50.22
CA ARG A 538 21.68 -22.88 -51.50
C ARG A 538 21.39 -24.39 -51.36
N ASP A 539 21.99 -25.05 -50.36
CA ASP A 539 21.77 -26.47 -50.15
C ASP A 539 20.40 -26.77 -49.55
N SER A 540 19.89 -25.91 -48.66
CA SER A 540 18.50 -26.00 -48.17
C SER A 540 17.51 -25.76 -49.31
N GLY A 541 17.72 -24.73 -50.14
CA GLY A 541 16.89 -24.45 -51.30
C GLY A 541 16.86 -25.61 -52.30
N ARG A 542 17.97 -26.34 -52.50
CA ARG A 542 17.99 -27.55 -53.35
C ARG A 542 17.08 -28.66 -52.80
N ARG A 543 16.98 -28.80 -51.47
CA ARG A 543 16.11 -29.80 -50.81
C ARG A 543 14.65 -29.38 -50.80
N ASN A 544 14.38 -28.08 -50.63
CA ASN A 544 13.04 -27.54 -50.46
C ASN A 544 12.34 -27.17 -51.78
N ALA A 545 13.08 -26.80 -52.83
CA ALA A 545 12.50 -26.41 -54.13
C ALA A 545 11.53 -27.44 -54.74
N PRO A 546 11.78 -28.77 -54.69
CA PRO A 546 10.83 -29.76 -55.17
C PRO A 546 9.53 -29.81 -54.36
N LEU A 547 9.55 -29.43 -53.08
CA LEU A 547 8.37 -29.46 -52.21
C LEU A 547 7.37 -28.36 -52.57
N GLY A 548 7.86 -27.17 -52.93
CA GLY A 548 7.02 -26.05 -53.37
C GLY A 548 6.19 -26.37 -54.63
N VAL A 549 6.67 -27.27 -55.49
CA VAL A 549 5.92 -27.71 -56.68
C VAL A 549 4.90 -28.81 -56.35
N ARG A 550 5.10 -29.56 -55.26
CA ARG A 550 4.20 -30.67 -54.86
C ARG A 550 2.97 -30.20 -54.10
N ALA A 551 3.06 -29.08 -53.38
CA ALA A 551 2.00 -28.63 -52.45
C ALA A 551 0.78 -27.95 -53.12
N LEU A 552 0.80 -27.67 -54.43
CA LEU A 552 -0.33 -27.22 -55.29
C LEU A 552 -1.46 -26.42 -54.60
N ASP A 553 -1.09 -25.43 -53.78
CA ASP A 553 -1.95 -24.50 -53.04
C ASP A 553 -3.03 -25.12 -52.12
N ARG A 554 -2.95 -26.42 -51.80
CA ARG A 554 -3.90 -27.09 -50.89
C ARG A 554 -3.28 -28.23 -50.12
N LEU A 555 -3.51 -28.26 -48.80
CA LEU A 555 -3.04 -29.32 -47.90
C LEU A 555 -4.12 -30.39 -47.76
N VAL A 556 -3.83 -31.62 -48.21
CA VAL A 556 -4.79 -32.72 -48.23
C VAL A 556 -4.30 -33.90 -47.39
N SER A 557 -3.04 -34.28 -47.56
CA SER A 557 -2.39 -35.36 -46.80
C SER A 557 -1.72 -34.82 -45.53
N VAL A 558 -1.47 -35.69 -44.54
CA VAL A 558 -0.72 -35.29 -43.32
C VAL A 558 0.68 -34.80 -43.68
N GLU A 559 1.33 -35.42 -44.67
CA GLU A 559 2.67 -35.01 -45.11
C GLU A 559 2.66 -33.62 -45.75
N ASP A 560 1.57 -33.24 -46.45
CA ASP A 560 1.45 -31.92 -47.07
C ASP A 560 1.57 -30.80 -46.04
N TYR A 561 1.08 -31.00 -44.81
CA TYR A 561 1.24 -30.04 -43.72
C TYR A 561 2.69 -29.86 -43.29
N ALA A 562 3.49 -30.93 -43.30
CA ALA A 562 4.92 -30.87 -42.99
C ALA A 562 5.68 -30.18 -44.12
N ASP A 563 5.39 -30.55 -45.38
CA ASP A 563 6.04 -29.98 -46.56
C ASP A 563 5.74 -28.49 -46.71
N PHE A 564 4.47 -28.09 -46.55
CA PHE A 564 4.07 -26.69 -46.56
C PHE A 564 4.76 -25.89 -45.45
N ALA A 565 4.77 -26.42 -44.22
CA ALA A 565 5.44 -25.77 -43.11
C ALA A 565 6.95 -25.65 -43.36
N ARG A 566 7.59 -26.65 -43.99
CA ARG A 566 9.02 -26.62 -44.34
C ARG A 566 9.35 -25.58 -45.40
N THR A 567 8.43 -25.29 -46.33
CA THR A 567 8.61 -24.22 -47.34
C THR A 567 8.27 -22.82 -46.83
N PHE A 568 7.67 -22.72 -45.64
CA PHE A 568 7.30 -21.45 -45.03
C PHE A 568 8.54 -20.72 -44.54
N ALA A 569 8.74 -19.48 -45.00
CA ALA A 569 9.92 -18.71 -44.66
C ALA A 569 10.12 -18.58 -43.13
N GLY A 570 11.33 -18.88 -42.67
CA GLY A 570 11.69 -18.92 -41.26
C GLY A 570 11.62 -20.30 -40.61
N ILE A 571 11.01 -21.29 -41.27
CA ILE A 571 11.00 -22.69 -40.82
C ILE A 571 12.12 -23.47 -41.50
N GLY A 572 12.92 -24.17 -40.71
CA GLY A 572 14.00 -25.03 -41.19
C GLY A 572 13.60 -26.50 -41.29
N LYS A 573 12.81 -26.98 -40.31
CA LYS A 573 12.33 -28.37 -40.25
C LYS A 573 10.88 -28.41 -39.80
N ALA A 574 10.16 -29.39 -40.31
CA ALA A 574 8.77 -29.65 -39.97
C ALA A 574 8.48 -31.15 -40.02
N ALA A 575 7.64 -31.62 -39.11
CA ALA A 575 7.09 -32.96 -39.11
C ALA A 575 5.62 -32.91 -38.75
N ALA A 576 4.79 -33.66 -39.46
CA ALA A 576 3.37 -33.75 -39.20
C ALA A 576 2.99 -35.18 -38.85
N ARG A 577 2.12 -35.35 -37.85
CA ARG A 577 1.56 -36.65 -37.46
C ARG A 577 0.10 -36.49 -37.13
N ARG A 578 -0.71 -37.50 -37.48
CA ARG A 578 -2.09 -37.59 -37.01
C ARG A 578 -2.09 -38.19 -35.61
N LEU A 579 -2.59 -37.42 -34.65
CA LEU A 579 -2.76 -37.82 -33.26
C LEU A 579 -4.25 -37.89 -32.94
N SER A 580 -4.59 -38.63 -31.89
CA SER A 580 -5.95 -38.73 -31.38
C SER A 580 -5.94 -38.60 -29.87
N ASP A 581 -6.88 -37.83 -29.33
CA ASP A 581 -7.17 -37.78 -27.89
C ASP A 581 -8.29 -38.76 -27.50
N GLY A 582 -8.67 -39.66 -28.42
CA GLY A 582 -9.78 -40.61 -28.27
C GLY A 582 -11.16 -40.04 -28.63
N ARG A 583 -11.28 -38.72 -28.81
CA ARG A 583 -12.53 -38.04 -29.22
C ARG A 583 -12.42 -37.36 -30.58
N GLN A 584 -11.24 -36.81 -30.88
CA GLN A 584 -10.96 -36.08 -32.11
C GLN A 584 -9.61 -36.50 -32.67
N GLN A 585 -9.54 -36.61 -34.00
CA GLN A 585 -8.27 -36.69 -34.71
C GLN A 585 -7.75 -35.27 -34.91
N VAL A 586 -6.45 -35.07 -34.73
CA VAL A 586 -5.76 -33.79 -34.92
C VAL A 586 -4.49 -34.01 -35.72
N VAL A 587 -4.25 -33.17 -36.71
CA VAL A 587 -2.95 -33.09 -37.38
C VAL A 587 -2.04 -32.23 -36.52
N HIS A 588 -1.07 -32.88 -35.89
CA HIS A 588 -0.06 -32.23 -35.08
C HIS A 588 1.17 -31.92 -35.93
N VAL A 589 1.47 -30.63 -36.11
CA VAL A 589 2.61 -30.15 -36.87
C VAL A 589 3.65 -29.60 -35.90
N THR A 590 4.81 -30.23 -35.86
CA THR A 590 5.96 -29.79 -35.05
C THR A 590 6.96 -29.09 -35.96
N VAL A 591 7.37 -27.88 -35.60
CA VAL A 591 8.30 -27.07 -36.41
C VAL A 591 9.55 -26.66 -35.64
N ALA A 592 10.63 -26.43 -36.39
CA ALA A 592 11.86 -25.82 -35.94
C ALA A 592 12.24 -24.68 -36.88
N GLY A 593 12.78 -23.58 -36.33
CA GLY A 593 13.26 -22.48 -37.14
C GLY A 593 14.46 -22.85 -38.02
N VAL A 594 14.73 -22.05 -39.04
CA VAL A 594 15.97 -22.18 -39.83
C VAL A 594 17.18 -22.07 -38.90
N ASP A 595 18.14 -22.98 -39.02
CA ASP A 595 19.31 -23.08 -38.14
C ASP A 595 18.95 -23.06 -36.64
N ASP A 596 17.79 -23.61 -36.31
CA ASP A 596 17.28 -23.72 -34.96
C ASP A 596 17.07 -22.37 -34.22
N ILE A 597 16.75 -21.31 -34.97
CA ILE A 597 16.38 -20.03 -34.36
C ILE A 597 15.21 -20.18 -33.38
N PRO A 598 15.18 -19.37 -32.30
CA PRO A 598 14.06 -19.38 -31.38
C PRO A 598 12.79 -18.88 -32.09
N ILE A 599 11.68 -19.58 -31.84
CA ILE A 599 10.33 -19.18 -32.24
C ILE A 599 9.49 -19.13 -30.98
N ALA A 600 8.98 -17.95 -30.61
CA ALA A 600 8.02 -17.83 -29.53
C ALA A 600 6.61 -18.16 -30.03
N PRO A 601 5.73 -18.77 -29.20
CA PRO A 601 4.31 -18.96 -29.54
C PRO A 601 3.54 -17.65 -29.82
N THR A 602 4.06 -16.53 -29.31
CA THR A 602 3.54 -15.17 -29.50
C THR A 602 4.16 -14.44 -30.70
N SER A 603 5.09 -15.08 -31.42
CA SER A 603 5.75 -14.47 -32.59
C SER A 603 4.85 -14.43 -33.81
N ASP A 604 5.05 -13.43 -34.67
CA ASP A 604 4.35 -13.32 -35.96
C ASP A 604 4.54 -14.57 -36.81
N LEU A 605 5.75 -15.14 -36.84
CA LEU A 605 6.06 -16.37 -37.57
C LEU A 605 5.15 -17.52 -37.14
N PHE A 606 5.00 -17.75 -35.84
CA PHE A 606 4.14 -18.80 -35.31
C PHE A 606 2.65 -18.55 -35.63
N HIS A 607 2.18 -17.30 -35.43
CA HIS A 607 0.79 -16.93 -35.68
C HIS A 607 0.42 -17.02 -37.17
N ASN A 608 1.26 -16.49 -38.05
CA ASN A 608 1.05 -16.50 -39.48
C ASN A 608 1.13 -17.90 -40.07
N LEU A 609 2.07 -18.75 -39.61
CA LEU A 609 2.10 -20.15 -40.02
C LEU A 609 0.84 -20.88 -39.58
N ARG A 610 0.41 -20.70 -38.32
CA ARG A 610 -0.85 -21.29 -37.82
C ARG A 610 -2.05 -20.84 -38.67
N GLN A 611 -2.10 -19.57 -39.05
CA GLN A 611 -3.16 -19.04 -39.89
C GLN A 611 -3.09 -19.61 -41.32
N ALA A 612 -1.89 -19.69 -41.91
CA ALA A 612 -1.68 -20.24 -43.23
C ALA A 612 -2.09 -21.73 -43.31
N LEU A 613 -1.68 -22.55 -42.32
CA LEU A 613 -2.09 -23.96 -42.25
C LEU A 613 -3.62 -24.14 -42.18
N ARG A 614 -4.34 -23.17 -41.60
CA ARG A 614 -5.81 -23.16 -41.57
C ARG A 614 -6.44 -22.67 -42.86
N LEU A 615 -5.83 -21.66 -43.51
CA LEU A 615 -6.35 -21.07 -44.75
C LEU A 615 -6.18 -22.00 -45.96
N PHE A 616 -5.04 -22.69 -46.04
CA PHE A 616 -4.70 -23.57 -47.17
C PHE A 616 -4.97 -25.05 -46.89
N GLY A 617 -5.26 -25.42 -45.63
CA GLY A 617 -5.66 -26.77 -45.24
C GLY A 617 -7.16 -27.03 -45.27
N ASP A 618 -7.56 -28.24 -44.92
CA ASP A 618 -8.98 -28.58 -44.76
C ASP A 618 -9.60 -27.82 -43.56
N PRO A 619 -10.67 -27.01 -43.77
CA PRO A 619 -11.32 -26.27 -42.69
C PRO A 619 -11.89 -27.14 -41.56
N PHE A 620 -12.15 -28.43 -41.82
CA PHE A 620 -12.73 -29.37 -40.87
C PHE A 620 -11.69 -30.26 -40.19
N GLU A 621 -10.43 -30.28 -40.65
CA GLU A 621 -9.35 -31.02 -40.00
C GLU A 621 -8.74 -30.13 -38.89
N PRO A 622 -8.81 -30.53 -37.60
CA PRO A 622 -8.17 -29.78 -36.55
C PRO A 622 -6.64 -29.84 -36.70
N VAL A 623 -6.00 -28.68 -36.71
CA VAL A 623 -4.53 -28.56 -36.79
C VAL A 623 -3.97 -27.97 -35.50
N ARG A 624 -2.99 -28.66 -34.92
CA ARG A 624 -2.24 -28.18 -33.76
C ARG A 624 -0.78 -27.95 -34.15
N LEU A 625 -0.37 -26.69 -34.13
CA LEU A 625 1.02 -26.28 -34.35
C LEU A 625 1.77 -26.28 -33.02
N ALA A 626 2.96 -26.86 -32.99
CA ALA A 626 3.86 -26.87 -31.85
C ALA A 626 5.29 -26.57 -32.29
N ILE A 627 6.07 -25.97 -31.39
CA ILE A 627 7.51 -25.78 -31.55
C ILE A 627 8.20 -27.04 -31.04
N ARG A 628 9.29 -27.45 -31.69
CA ARG A 628 10.08 -28.61 -31.27
C ARG A 628 10.66 -28.43 -29.87
N GLU A 629 10.57 -29.48 -29.06
CA GLU A 629 11.30 -29.57 -27.80
C GLU A 629 12.71 -30.13 -28.08
N LEU A 630 13.74 -29.51 -27.50
CA LEU A 630 15.11 -30.00 -27.63
C LEU A 630 15.32 -31.14 -26.64
N VAL A 631 15.69 -32.30 -27.13
CA VAL A 631 16.13 -33.43 -26.30
C VAL A 631 17.64 -33.51 -26.36
N GLU A 632 18.30 -33.34 -25.21
CA GLU A 632 19.76 -33.40 -25.13
C GLU A 632 20.24 -34.86 -25.14
N LEU A 633 21.16 -35.17 -26.05
CA LEU A 633 21.83 -36.46 -26.10
C LEU A 633 23.14 -36.40 -25.29
N LEU A 634 23.16 -37.04 -24.14
CA LEU A 634 24.36 -37.11 -23.29
C LEU A 634 25.22 -38.31 -23.69
N ILE A 635 26.39 -38.04 -24.29
CA ILE A 635 27.32 -39.07 -24.74
C ILE A 635 28.52 -39.14 -23.79
N SER A 636 28.79 -40.32 -23.26
CA SER A 636 30.03 -40.65 -22.55
C SER A 636 30.73 -41.79 -23.26
N ALA A 637 31.85 -41.50 -23.92
CA ALA A 637 32.61 -42.46 -24.72
C ALA A 637 34.04 -42.64 -24.19
N ARG A 638 34.60 -43.85 -24.31
CA ARG A 638 36.03 -44.11 -24.08
C ARG A 638 36.74 -44.15 -25.43
N VAL A 639 37.62 -43.18 -25.67
CA VAL A 639 38.34 -43.05 -26.94
C VAL A 639 39.75 -43.61 -26.79
N ARG A 640 40.13 -44.56 -27.65
CA ARG A 640 41.51 -45.07 -27.70
C ARG A 640 42.31 -44.29 -28.75
N LEU A 641 43.33 -43.59 -28.30
CA LEU A 641 44.24 -42.85 -29.17
C LEU A 641 45.43 -43.73 -29.59
N ARG A 642 46.00 -43.45 -30.76
CA ARG A 642 47.34 -43.95 -31.10
C ARG A 642 48.39 -43.19 -30.27
N PRO A 643 49.53 -43.80 -29.93
CA PRO A 643 50.52 -43.19 -29.03
C PRO A 643 51.01 -41.80 -29.45
N ASP A 644 51.06 -41.52 -30.76
CA ASP A 644 51.59 -40.26 -31.29
C ASP A 644 50.58 -39.10 -31.30
N TYR A 645 49.32 -39.35 -30.91
CA TYR A 645 48.25 -38.34 -30.92
C TYR A 645 47.92 -37.87 -29.50
N ALA A 646 47.92 -36.55 -29.30
CA ALA A 646 47.53 -35.91 -28.04
C ALA A 646 46.02 -35.65 -27.99
N TRP A 647 45.42 -35.84 -26.80
CA TRP A 647 43.97 -35.71 -26.60
C TRP A 647 43.45 -34.30 -26.88
N GLU A 648 44.20 -33.28 -26.47
CA GLU A 648 43.86 -31.86 -26.61
C GLU A 648 43.67 -31.45 -28.08
N TYR A 649 44.34 -32.16 -29.00
CA TYR A 649 44.16 -31.95 -30.44
C TYR A 649 43.04 -32.81 -31.03
N VAL A 650 42.82 -34.02 -30.52
CA VAL A 650 41.85 -34.96 -31.10
C VAL A 650 40.43 -34.72 -30.59
N GLU A 651 40.26 -34.37 -29.32
CA GLU A 651 38.95 -34.15 -28.68
C GLU A 651 38.09 -33.12 -29.43
N PRO A 652 38.60 -31.93 -29.82
CA PRO A 652 37.79 -30.96 -30.52
C PRO A 652 37.31 -31.46 -31.89
N HIS A 653 38.10 -32.30 -32.55
CA HIS A 653 37.75 -32.91 -33.83
C HIS A 653 36.65 -33.96 -33.66
N ILE A 654 36.73 -34.80 -32.62
CA ILE A 654 35.68 -35.77 -32.29
C ILE A 654 34.38 -35.04 -31.95
N ARG A 655 34.46 -34.03 -31.08
CA ARG A 655 33.31 -33.20 -30.68
C ARG A 655 32.65 -32.57 -31.90
N ARG A 656 33.45 -31.97 -32.79
CA ARG A 656 32.96 -31.39 -34.04
C ARG A 656 32.30 -32.45 -34.93
N ALA A 657 32.91 -33.62 -35.12
CA ALA A 657 32.33 -34.69 -35.93
C ALA A 657 30.99 -35.18 -35.36
N LEU A 658 30.87 -35.30 -34.04
CA LEU A 658 29.61 -35.65 -33.37
C LEU A 658 28.55 -34.57 -33.54
N LEU A 659 28.91 -33.29 -33.36
CA LEU A 659 27.99 -32.17 -33.59
C LEU A 659 27.57 -32.06 -35.06
N ASP A 660 28.49 -32.26 -36.00
CA ASP A 660 28.21 -32.22 -37.43
C ASP A 660 27.33 -33.41 -37.87
N GLY A 661 27.48 -34.58 -37.24
CA GLY A 661 26.74 -35.81 -37.58
C GLY A 661 25.38 -35.95 -36.88
N LEU A 662 25.27 -35.46 -35.63
CA LEU A 662 24.07 -35.59 -34.79
C LEU A 662 23.35 -34.26 -34.56
N GLY A 663 23.90 -33.15 -35.06
CA GLY A 663 23.33 -31.81 -34.91
C GLY A 663 22.12 -31.55 -35.78
N PHE A 664 21.58 -30.34 -35.64
CA PHE A 664 20.34 -29.89 -36.25
C PHE A 664 20.29 -30.19 -37.75
N ASP A 665 21.33 -29.87 -38.51
CA ASP A 665 21.31 -30.00 -39.97
C ASP A 665 21.10 -31.44 -40.45
N ARG A 666 21.66 -32.44 -39.74
CA ARG A 666 21.62 -33.86 -40.15
C ARG A 666 20.43 -34.63 -39.59
N ARG A 667 19.81 -34.19 -38.49
CA ARG A 667 18.74 -34.92 -37.81
C ARG A 667 17.37 -34.33 -38.05
N GLU A 668 16.42 -35.15 -38.49
CA GLU A 668 15.02 -34.74 -38.64
C GLU A 668 14.26 -34.77 -37.30
N ILE A 669 13.18 -34.00 -37.21
CA ILE A 669 12.34 -33.94 -36.01
C ILE A 669 11.78 -35.32 -35.70
N GLY A 670 12.08 -35.82 -34.50
CA GLY A 670 11.62 -37.14 -34.05
C GLY A 670 12.34 -38.33 -34.69
N GLN A 671 13.49 -38.10 -35.36
CA GLN A 671 14.37 -39.17 -35.82
C GLN A 671 15.06 -39.83 -34.62
N ALA A 672 15.05 -41.17 -34.57
CA ALA A 672 15.77 -41.92 -33.55
C ALA A 672 17.30 -41.77 -33.73
N VAL A 673 18.02 -41.87 -32.62
CA VAL A 673 19.49 -41.98 -32.60
C VAL A 673 19.85 -43.37 -32.10
N GLU A 674 20.58 -44.13 -32.91
CA GLU A 674 21.06 -45.45 -32.53
C GLU A 674 22.51 -45.38 -32.01
N LEU A 675 22.85 -46.22 -31.03
CA LEU A 675 24.20 -46.24 -30.47
C LEU A 675 25.28 -46.57 -31.51
N SER A 676 24.94 -47.34 -32.55
CA SER A 676 25.81 -47.67 -33.68
C SER A 676 26.16 -46.46 -34.56
N GLU A 677 25.35 -45.41 -34.51
CA GLU A 677 25.58 -44.17 -35.27
C GLU A 677 26.53 -43.20 -34.55
N VAL A 678 26.78 -43.41 -33.24
CA VAL A 678 27.64 -42.60 -32.35
C VAL A 678 29.01 -43.23 -32.22
#